data_AF-A0A7Z2NZ57-F1
#
_entry.id   AF-A0A7Z2NZ57-F1
#
_cell.length_a   1.000
_cell.length_b   1.000
_cell.length_c   1.000
_cell.angle_alpha   90.00
_cell.angle_beta   90.00
_cell.angle_gamma   90.00
#
_symmetry.space_group_name_H-M   'P 1'
#
loop_
_entity.id
_entity.type
_entity.pdbx_description
1 polymer ?
#
loop_
_entity_poly.entity_id
_entity_poly.type
_entity_poly.pdbx_seq_one_letter_code
_entity_poly.pdbx_strand_id
1 'polypeptide(L)'
;MLREHAWQIAEDLGLEAEAAREPQEGKAPKLIVDTPWVQECDNQRALLEGFHSLIEADQSLVFFYARQTPMAETQARQIVAVARLTSAGKVGEYPYEGGTAAGRIRSMIWERPFQHSLRPDPDNEGFWLDGVVLPYHQVLDLAETSDDIDPAAFVAEVPEEAYTQFRYASEHVTHGSAITALEAVRTAVEASAKVLPGPWGNYLTWIDNELSRLWTMQGAAPGLGSALSCFDAKFNGTLFALALAPELDASEDAWSVVEAIFDGTRTAPANAPKITSMQRKRFNLLKRDADRYDLMRLLACFEITKEQAQDVFSTADPAAVLANPYLIFEGSRLRPDPVCLTTIDRCLFPAADASATPALPRAPDIELDEPDHPLRLRAIVIEALERAASQGHTLLRADILATAVAELPLSRTVTVDAATLELCEEEFAGEIDVCEYEDQPYAQLVRFAQAGNVIRAHIEARLKHASSNSLDWAQLVTSEFGAPESDDKDEKAAQEEKVAALGILERSRIAILTGAAGTGKTTLLKILIGQPDVVGRDILLLAPTGKARVRLGQQTSRPEQTRTLAQFLNEFGRYDGATGRYLVSEVGDTASVTTCVVDECSMLTEEQMASLCSVLPKSARLILVGDPQQLPPIGAGRPFVDIIKHLEGRMVTAWRA
;
A
#
# COMPACT_ATOMS: atom_id res chain seq x y z
N MET A 1 12.17 13.17 17.25
CA MET A 1 12.12 13.16 15.76
C MET A 1 13.44 12.66 15.18
N LEU A 2 13.41 11.83 14.13
CA LEU A 2 14.62 11.38 13.41
C LEU A 2 15.22 12.55 12.63
N ARG A 3 16.55 12.63 12.57
CA ARG A 3 17.29 13.71 11.89
C ARG A 3 16.90 13.83 10.42
N GLU A 4 16.76 12.70 9.72
CA GLU A 4 16.38 12.68 8.30
C GLU A 4 15.06 13.41 8.03
N HIS A 5 14.02 13.15 8.83
CA HIS A 5 12.71 13.81 8.69
C HIS A 5 12.74 15.25 9.20
N ALA A 6 13.48 15.50 10.28
CA ALA A 6 13.54 16.83 10.89
C ALA A 6 14.04 17.89 9.93
N TRP A 7 15.07 17.58 9.13
CA TRP A 7 15.63 18.54 8.18
C TRP A 7 14.70 18.79 7.00
N GLN A 8 14.01 17.76 6.52
CA GLN A 8 13.00 17.91 5.49
C GLN A 8 11.84 18.82 5.96
N ILE A 9 11.31 18.56 7.15
CA ILE A 9 10.26 19.38 7.77
C ILE A 9 10.74 20.81 7.98
N ALA A 10 11.97 20.99 8.47
CA ALA A 10 12.55 22.31 8.67
C ALA A 10 12.71 23.09 7.35
N GLU A 11 13.12 22.42 6.28
CA GLU A 11 13.21 23.02 4.96
C GLU A 11 11.83 23.42 4.43
N ASP A 12 10.86 22.50 4.47
CA ASP A 12 9.53 22.70 3.90
C ASP A 12 8.74 23.80 4.63
N LEU A 13 8.87 23.88 5.97
CA LEU A 13 8.21 24.89 6.80
C LEU A 13 9.08 26.14 7.06
N GLY A 14 10.32 26.18 6.56
CA GLY A 14 11.23 27.31 6.78
C GLY A 14 11.64 27.52 8.24
N LEU A 15 11.82 26.44 9.01
CA LEU A 15 12.16 26.49 10.43
C LEU A 15 13.67 26.70 10.65
N GLU A 16 14.03 27.35 11.76
CA GLU A 16 15.42 27.54 12.18
C GLU A 16 16.04 26.28 12.83
N ALA A 17 15.80 25.10 12.25
CA ALA A 17 16.41 23.85 12.69
C ALA A 17 17.49 23.40 11.68
N GLU A 18 18.72 23.22 12.15
CA GLU A 18 19.88 23.01 11.29
C GLU A 18 20.75 21.84 11.76
N ALA A 19 21.14 20.98 10.82
CA ALA A 19 22.04 19.85 11.09
C ALA A 19 23.41 20.30 11.66
N ALA A 20 23.88 21.50 11.31
CA ALA A 20 25.16 22.04 11.78
C ALA A 20 25.18 22.31 13.30
N ARG A 21 24.02 22.49 13.93
CA ARG A 21 23.89 22.70 15.38
C ARG A 21 23.96 21.39 16.16
N GLU A 22 23.76 20.25 15.51
CA GLU A 22 23.79 18.95 16.20
C GLU A 22 25.16 18.67 16.83
N PRO A 23 25.18 17.97 17.99
CA PRO A 23 26.42 17.62 18.67
C PRO A 23 27.40 16.88 17.76
N GLN A 24 28.63 17.41 17.68
CA GLN A 24 29.70 16.88 16.82
C GLN A 24 30.69 16.00 17.60
N GLU A 25 31.40 15.13 16.88
CA GLU A 25 32.46 14.30 17.47
C GLU A 25 33.51 15.16 18.20
N GLY A 26 33.90 14.74 19.41
CA GLY A 26 34.83 15.48 20.27
C GLY A 26 34.21 16.63 21.08
N LYS A 27 32.93 17.00 20.84
CA LYS A 27 32.20 18.00 21.62
C LYS A 27 31.10 17.41 22.52
N ALA A 28 30.71 16.16 22.29
CA ALA A 28 29.70 15.43 23.07
C ALA A 28 30.03 13.92 23.16
N PRO A 29 29.43 13.18 24.10
CA PRO A 29 29.56 11.72 24.17
C PRO A 29 29.11 11.02 22.88
N LYS A 30 29.83 9.97 22.45
CA LYS A 30 29.52 9.22 21.21
C LYS A 30 28.06 8.74 21.13
N LEU A 31 27.49 8.30 22.25
CA LEU A 31 26.08 7.87 22.32
C LEU A 31 25.07 8.96 21.87
N ILE A 32 25.43 10.24 22.00
CA ILE A 32 24.60 11.38 21.60
C ILE A 32 24.93 11.84 20.17
N VAL A 33 26.17 11.65 19.72
CA VAL A 33 26.58 12.00 18.36
C VAL A 33 26.05 10.97 17.35
N ASP A 34 26.17 9.68 17.67
CA ASP A 34 25.88 8.54 16.79
C ASP A 34 24.39 8.14 16.76
N THR A 35 23.54 8.95 17.38
CA THR A 35 22.10 8.74 17.41
C THR A 35 21.41 9.27 16.15
N PRO A 36 20.39 8.58 15.62
CA PRO A 36 19.62 9.08 14.48
C PRO A 36 18.61 10.18 14.87
N TRP A 37 18.49 10.52 16.16
CA TRP A 37 17.51 11.47 16.68
C TRP A 37 18.08 12.88 16.80
N VAL A 38 17.24 13.92 16.65
CA VAL A 38 17.62 15.32 16.90
C VAL A 38 17.91 15.53 18.38
N GLN A 39 19.09 16.06 18.70
CA GLN A 39 19.57 16.19 20.09
C GLN A 39 19.69 17.64 20.56
N GLU A 40 19.90 18.59 19.64
CA GLU A 40 20.12 19.99 20.03
C GLU A 40 18.79 20.67 20.42
N CYS A 41 18.80 21.41 21.53
CA CYS A 41 17.60 21.96 22.15
C CYS A 41 16.88 23.01 21.29
N ASP A 42 17.63 23.90 20.64
CA ASP A 42 17.04 24.95 19.80
C ASP A 42 16.47 24.35 18.50
N ASN A 43 17.11 23.32 17.93
CA ASN A 43 16.55 22.50 16.85
C ASN A 43 15.25 21.82 17.29
N GLN A 44 15.24 21.20 18.48
CA GLN A 44 14.03 20.59 19.03
C GLN A 44 12.91 21.62 19.22
N ARG A 45 13.22 22.80 19.75
CA ARG A 45 12.27 23.89 19.94
C ARG A 45 11.68 24.34 18.60
N ALA A 46 12.53 24.60 17.61
CA ALA A 46 12.09 25.04 16.29
C ALA A 46 11.12 24.03 15.64
N LEU A 47 11.41 22.73 15.74
CA LEU A 47 10.53 21.67 15.23
C LEU A 47 9.19 21.60 16.00
N LEU A 48 9.22 21.71 17.32
CA LEU A 48 8.03 21.67 18.19
C LEU A 48 7.14 22.93 18.04
N GLU A 49 7.75 24.09 17.79
CA GLU A 49 7.04 25.34 17.49
C GLU A 49 6.51 25.35 16.06
N GLY A 50 7.27 24.83 15.10
CA GLY A 50 6.83 24.65 13.71
C GLY A 50 5.64 23.69 13.58
N PHE A 51 5.60 22.62 14.39
CA PHE A 51 4.41 21.80 14.48
C PHE A 51 3.20 22.62 14.97
N HIS A 52 3.38 23.39 16.04
CA HIS A 52 2.30 24.19 16.61
C HIS A 52 1.81 25.33 15.71
N SER A 53 2.66 25.89 14.85
CA SER A 53 2.28 27.04 14.01
C SER A 53 1.23 26.73 12.94
N LEU A 54 0.96 25.45 12.67
CA LEU A 54 -0.02 25.00 11.68
C LEU A 54 -1.38 24.65 12.29
N ILE A 55 -1.52 24.75 13.61
CA ILE A 55 -2.77 24.47 14.31
C ILE A 55 -3.30 25.70 15.04
N GLU A 56 -4.61 25.87 15.03
CA GLU A 56 -5.29 27.03 15.59
C GLU A 56 -6.42 26.59 16.54
N ALA A 57 -6.48 27.24 17.70
CA ALA A 57 -7.55 27.02 18.66
C ALA A 57 -8.91 27.39 18.04
N ASP A 58 -9.91 26.57 18.34
CA ASP A 58 -11.29 26.63 17.87
C ASP A 58 -11.48 26.45 16.35
N GLN A 59 -10.38 26.26 15.59
CA GLN A 59 -10.38 26.02 14.14
C GLN A 59 -9.84 24.64 13.78
N SER A 60 -8.86 24.10 14.50
CA SER A 60 -8.31 22.78 14.18
C SER A 60 -9.15 21.65 14.78
N LEU A 61 -9.22 20.53 14.06
CA LEU A 61 -9.78 19.28 14.57
C LEU A 61 -8.68 18.38 15.12
N VAL A 62 -9.05 17.52 16.07
CA VAL A 62 -8.22 16.48 16.66
C VAL A 62 -8.90 15.14 16.41
N PHE A 63 -8.25 14.29 15.63
CA PHE A 63 -8.69 12.92 15.38
C PHE A 63 -7.96 11.98 16.35
N PHE A 64 -8.73 11.33 17.21
CA PHE A 64 -8.22 10.27 18.08
C PHE A 64 -8.38 8.94 17.36
N TYR A 65 -7.33 8.12 17.37
CA TYR A 65 -7.35 6.85 16.68
C TYR A 65 -6.64 5.75 17.50
N ALA A 66 -7.02 4.51 17.22
CA ALA A 66 -6.43 3.29 17.77
C ALA A 66 -5.75 2.50 16.65
N ARG A 67 -4.67 1.77 17.01
CA ARG A 67 -3.98 0.88 16.06
C ARG A 67 -4.77 -0.38 15.77
N GLN A 68 -5.50 -0.86 16.78
CA GLN A 68 -6.32 -2.05 16.79
C GLN A 68 -7.42 -1.81 17.82
N THR A 69 -8.60 -2.36 17.56
CA THR A 69 -9.70 -2.42 18.53
C THR A 69 -10.28 -3.85 18.49
N PRO A 70 -11.05 -4.26 19.51
CA PRO A 70 -11.76 -5.54 19.46
C PRO A 70 -12.91 -5.57 18.44
N MET A 71 -13.19 -4.46 17.73
CA MET A 71 -14.32 -4.38 16.78
C MET A 71 -14.04 -5.07 15.46
N ALA A 72 -12.79 -5.08 14.99
CA ALA A 72 -12.43 -5.61 13.67
C ALA A 72 -10.97 -6.08 13.63
N GLU A 73 -10.73 -7.22 12.98
CA GLU A 73 -9.37 -7.72 12.66
C GLU A 73 -8.84 -7.09 11.37
N THR A 74 -8.58 -5.79 11.43
CA THR A 74 -8.07 -4.99 10.30
C THR A 74 -6.63 -4.50 10.56
N GLN A 75 -5.87 -4.28 9.48
CA GLN A 75 -4.58 -3.59 9.57
C GLN A 75 -4.75 -2.06 9.57
N ALA A 76 -5.93 -1.56 9.18
CA ALA A 76 -6.24 -0.14 9.14
C ALA A 76 -6.24 0.46 10.56
N ARG A 77 -5.90 1.75 10.64
CA ARG A 77 -6.09 2.52 11.88
C ARG A 77 -7.57 2.84 12.03
N GLN A 78 -8.04 2.89 13.26
CA GLN A 78 -9.46 3.10 13.53
C GLN A 78 -9.64 4.39 14.30
N ILE A 79 -10.41 5.31 13.76
CA ILE A 79 -10.80 6.53 14.44
C ILE A 79 -11.73 6.13 15.60
N VAL A 80 -11.55 6.74 16.76
CA VAL A 80 -12.36 6.49 17.97
C VAL A 80 -13.13 7.72 18.41
N ALA A 81 -12.59 8.90 18.13
CA ALA A 81 -13.24 10.17 18.42
C ALA A 81 -12.69 11.29 17.54
N VAL A 82 -13.50 12.33 17.34
CA VAL A 82 -13.09 13.58 16.69
C VAL A 82 -13.55 14.74 17.55
N ALA A 83 -12.68 15.73 17.75
CA ALA A 83 -12.97 16.89 18.59
C ALA A 83 -12.41 18.17 17.98
N ARG A 84 -12.90 19.33 18.43
CA ARG A 84 -12.27 20.62 18.16
C ARG A 84 -11.15 20.87 19.17
N LEU A 85 -10.02 21.36 18.69
CA LEU A 85 -8.92 21.84 19.52
C LEU A 85 -9.37 23.15 20.19
N THR A 86 -9.36 23.23 21.51
CA THR A 86 -9.73 24.47 22.24
C THR A 86 -8.52 25.22 22.79
N SER A 87 -7.42 24.51 23.03
CA SER A 87 -6.16 25.14 23.45
C SER A 87 -4.99 24.23 23.15
N ALA A 88 -3.97 24.78 22.47
CA ALA A 88 -2.67 24.14 22.38
C ALA A 88 -1.77 24.68 23.51
N GLY A 89 -1.39 23.80 24.44
CA GLY A 89 -0.49 24.17 25.53
C GLY A 89 0.91 24.48 25.04
N LYS A 90 1.75 25.05 25.92
CA LYS A 90 3.14 25.38 25.61
C LYS A 90 4.06 24.18 25.88
N VAL A 91 5.14 24.10 25.12
CA VAL A 91 6.23 23.15 25.38
C VAL A 91 7.37 23.87 26.09
N GLY A 92 7.99 23.20 27.06
CA GLY A 92 9.11 23.73 27.84
C GLY A 92 10.36 22.85 27.76
N GLU A 93 11.47 23.39 28.23
CA GLU A 93 12.69 22.61 28.49
C GLU A 93 12.51 21.70 29.71
N TYR A 94 13.23 20.58 29.76
CA TYR A 94 13.29 19.77 30.98
C TYR A 94 13.84 20.59 32.16
N PRO A 95 13.29 20.42 33.39
CA PRO A 95 13.86 21.04 34.57
C PRO A 95 15.21 20.39 34.91
N TYR A 96 16.26 21.21 35.09
CA TYR A 96 17.59 20.73 35.45
C TYR A 96 17.94 21.06 36.91
N GLU A 97 18.48 20.08 37.64
CA GLU A 97 19.02 20.31 38.98
C GLU A 97 20.16 21.33 38.93
N GLY A 98 20.03 22.41 39.72
CA GLY A 98 20.99 23.51 39.83
C GLY A 98 20.73 24.72 38.92
N GLY A 99 19.61 24.78 38.19
CA GLY A 99 19.25 25.94 37.36
C GLY A 99 19.76 25.85 35.92
N THR A 100 20.16 26.99 35.32
CA THR A 100 20.55 27.07 33.90
C THR A 100 21.73 26.15 33.56
N ALA A 101 21.56 25.37 32.49
CA ALA A 101 22.45 24.34 31.97
C ALA A 101 23.75 24.90 31.35
N ALA A 102 24.55 25.67 32.09
CA ALA A 102 25.84 26.14 31.60
C ALA A 102 26.78 24.95 31.30
N GLY A 103 26.93 24.62 30.01
CA GLY A 103 27.78 23.54 29.52
C GLY A 103 27.15 22.14 29.49
N ARG A 104 25.84 22.00 29.72
CA ARG A 104 25.12 20.71 29.58
C ARG A 104 24.33 20.66 28.28
N ILE A 105 24.13 19.45 27.75
CA ILE A 105 23.20 19.23 26.63
C ILE A 105 21.78 19.43 27.17
N ARG A 106 21.07 20.37 26.57
CA ARG A 106 19.68 20.73 26.90
C ARG A 106 18.73 19.95 26.03
N SER A 107 17.48 19.81 26.46
CA SER A 107 16.44 19.13 25.71
C SER A 107 15.07 19.69 26.02
N MET A 108 14.23 19.72 24.99
CA MET A 108 12.82 20.06 25.09
C MET A 108 12.02 18.84 25.54
N ILE A 109 10.92 19.08 26.25
CA ILE A 109 9.92 18.06 26.53
C ILE A 109 9.17 17.78 25.22
N TRP A 110 9.21 16.56 24.70
CA TRP A 110 8.56 16.21 23.42
C TRP A 110 7.04 15.97 23.54
N GLU A 111 6.46 16.29 24.68
CA GLU A 111 5.03 16.19 24.97
C GLU A 111 4.44 17.59 25.09
N ARG A 112 3.32 17.82 24.40
CA ARG A 112 2.56 19.07 24.48
C ARG A 112 1.17 18.76 25.03
N PRO A 113 0.78 19.30 26.20
CA PRO A 113 -0.60 19.19 26.64
C PRO A 113 -1.49 20.02 25.71
N PHE A 114 -2.68 19.52 25.39
CA PHE A 114 -3.71 20.27 24.67
C PHE A 114 -5.07 20.04 25.33
N GLN A 115 -6.02 20.90 24.99
CA GLN A 115 -7.41 20.78 25.40
C GLN A 115 -8.28 20.63 24.16
N HIS A 116 -9.35 19.83 24.31
CA HIS A 116 -10.33 19.59 23.26
C HIS A 116 -11.75 19.85 23.76
N SER A 117 -12.69 19.87 22.82
CA SER A 117 -14.09 20.23 23.03
C SER A 117 -14.97 19.16 23.66
N LEU A 118 -14.63 17.86 23.55
CA LEU A 118 -15.48 16.77 24.07
C LEU A 118 -15.85 16.99 25.56
N ARG A 119 -17.14 17.24 25.83
CA ARG A 119 -17.76 17.25 27.15
C ARG A 119 -18.98 16.32 27.16
N PRO A 120 -19.18 15.51 28.21
CA PRO A 120 -20.34 14.62 28.28
C PRO A 120 -21.62 15.44 28.18
N ASP A 121 -22.59 14.94 27.43
CA ASP A 121 -23.91 15.53 27.34
C ASP A 121 -24.66 15.27 28.67
N PRO A 122 -25.08 16.31 29.39
CA PRO A 122 -25.78 16.16 30.67
C PRO A 122 -27.17 15.52 30.52
N ASP A 123 -27.78 15.64 29.33
CA ASP A 123 -29.13 15.16 29.05
C ASP A 123 -29.12 13.77 28.38
N ASN A 124 -27.99 13.34 27.83
CA ASN A 124 -27.85 12.08 27.10
C ASN A 124 -26.60 11.30 27.56
N GLU A 125 -26.79 10.32 28.46
CA GLU A 125 -25.69 9.48 28.96
C GLU A 125 -24.98 8.73 27.82
N GLY A 126 -23.65 8.81 27.80
CA GLY A 126 -22.82 8.20 26.75
C GLY A 126 -22.59 9.07 25.51
N PHE A 127 -23.16 10.28 25.44
CA PHE A 127 -23.02 11.22 24.32
C PHE A 127 -22.20 12.45 24.70
N TRP A 128 -21.82 13.24 23.69
CA TRP A 128 -20.90 14.38 23.81
C TRP A 128 -21.42 15.63 23.08
N LEU A 129 -21.15 16.82 23.60
CA LEU A 129 -21.75 18.07 23.10
C LEU A 129 -21.08 18.69 21.86
N ASP A 130 -19.74 18.62 21.75
CA ASP A 130 -18.96 19.25 20.68
C ASP A 130 -17.85 18.30 20.24
N GLY A 131 -18.14 17.53 19.18
CA GLY A 131 -17.34 16.42 18.68
C GLY A 131 -18.10 15.10 18.71
N VAL A 132 -17.41 14.05 18.28
CA VAL A 132 -17.96 12.70 18.13
C VAL A 132 -17.08 11.73 18.90
N VAL A 133 -17.71 10.86 19.69
CA VAL A 133 -17.06 9.66 20.24
C VAL A 133 -17.85 8.47 19.74
N LEU A 134 -17.18 7.53 19.08
CA LEU A 134 -17.83 6.36 18.51
C LEU A 134 -18.26 5.39 19.62
N PRO A 135 -19.47 4.79 19.51
CA PRO A 135 -20.11 4.05 20.60
C PRO A 135 -19.61 2.60 20.72
N TYR A 136 -18.30 2.35 20.61
CA TYR A 136 -17.75 0.99 20.50
C TYR A 136 -18.14 0.07 21.66
N HIS A 137 -18.15 0.56 22.90
CA HIS A 137 -18.61 -0.26 24.04
C HIS A 137 -20.08 -0.68 23.90
N GLN A 138 -20.96 0.24 23.48
CA GLN A 138 -22.38 -0.06 23.33
C GLN A 138 -22.63 -1.06 22.19
N VAL A 139 -21.84 -0.97 21.11
CA VAL A 139 -21.89 -1.93 20.00
C VAL A 139 -21.41 -3.31 20.43
N LEU A 140 -20.32 -3.39 21.22
CA LEU A 140 -19.83 -4.66 21.75
C LEU A 140 -20.84 -5.30 22.70
N ASP A 141 -21.42 -4.53 23.61
CA ASP A 141 -22.48 -5.00 24.52
C ASP A 141 -23.69 -5.54 23.72
N LEU A 142 -24.04 -4.89 22.61
CA LEU A 142 -25.11 -5.35 21.73
C LEU A 142 -24.74 -6.65 21.02
N ALA A 143 -23.52 -6.75 20.48
CA ALA A 143 -23.01 -7.93 19.78
C ALA A 143 -22.89 -9.16 20.69
N GLU A 144 -22.64 -8.98 22.00
CA GLU A 144 -22.69 -10.07 22.98
C GLU A 144 -24.09 -10.70 23.11
N THR A 145 -25.14 -9.97 22.73
CA THR A 145 -26.54 -10.39 22.87
C THR A 145 -27.25 -10.66 21.55
N SER A 146 -26.60 -10.39 20.41
CA SER A 146 -27.17 -10.54 19.07
C SER A 146 -26.13 -11.01 18.06
N ASP A 147 -26.31 -12.22 17.52
CA ASP A 147 -25.43 -12.82 16.50
C ASP A 147 -25.54 -12.13 15.11
N ASP A 148 -26.55 -11.27 14.90
CA ASP A 148 -26.78 -10.56 13.64
C ASP A 148 -25.98 -9.25 13.54
N ILE A 149 -25.28 -8.86 14.60
CA ILE A 149 -24.49 -7.62 14.67
C ILE A 149 -23.02 -7.97 14.44
N ASP A 150 -22.48 -7.54 13.31
CA ASP A 150 -21.04 -7.54 13.06
C ASP A 150 -20.43 -6.23 13.58
N PRO A 151 -19.61 -6.24 14.66
CA PRO A 151 -18.98 -5.03 15.19
C PRO A 151 -18.11 -4.29 14.16
N ALA A 152 -17.58 -4.98 13.14
CA ALA A 152 -16.75 -4.37 12.11
C ALA A 152 -17.51 -3.33 11.28
N ALA A 153 -18.83 -3.49 11.11
CA ALA A 153 -19.68 -2.56 10.36
C ALA A 153 -19.84 -1.17 11.01
N PHE A 154 -19.39 -1.00 12.26
CA PHE A 154 -19.51 0.24 13.03
C PHE A 154 -18.16 0.95 13.21
N VAL A 155 -17.10 0.43 12.60
CA VAL A 155 -15.75 0.99 12.71
C VAL A 155 -15.57 2.13 11.70
N ALA A 156 -15.04 3.25 12.17
CA ALA A 156 -14.53 4.28 11.28
C ALA A 156 -13.04 4.01 11.00
N GLU A 157 -12.73 3.39 9.87
CA GLU A 157 -11.34 3.19 9.45
C GLU A 157 -10.74 4.48 8.89
N VAL A 158 -9.46 4.70 9.17
CA VAL A 158 -8.68 5.76 8.53
C VAL A 158 -8.55 5.42 7.04
N PRO A 159 -8.97 6.30 6.13
CA PRO A 159 -8.85 6.07 4.70
C PRO A 159 -7.41 5.84 4.26
N GLU A 160 -7.23 5.04 3.22
CA GLU A 160 -5.90 4.64 2.73
C GLU A 160 -5.03 5.86 2.36
N GLU A 161 -5.63 6.86 1.69
CA GLU A 161 -4.95 8.12 1.34
C GLU A 161 -4.43 8.91 2.54
N ALA A 162 -5.01 8.70 3.72
CA ALA A 162 -4.64 9.40 4.95
C ALA A 162 -3.70 8.56 5.84
N TYR A 163 -3.46 7.28 5.52
CA TYR A 163 -2.82 6.34 6.45
C TYR A 163 -1.45 6.83 6.99
N THR A 164 -0.65 7.48 6.15
CA THR A 164 0.67 8.03 6.55
C THR A 164 0.53 9.09 7.65
N GLN A 165 -0.54 9.90 7.59
CA GLN A 165 -0.88 10.95 8.55
C GLN A 165 -1.46 10.39 9.87
N PHE A 166 -1.75 9.08 9.93
CA PHE A 166 -2.21 8.37 11.14
C PHE A 166 -1.20 7.29 11.59
N ARG A 167 0.04 7.34 11.12
CA ARG A 167 1.06 6.32 11.41
C ARG A 167 1.76 6.50 12.76
N TYR A 168 2.03 7.74 13.15
CA TYR A 168 2.88 8.12 14.29
C TYR A 168 2.06 8.70 15.46
N ALA A 169 2.69 8.96 16.61
CA ALA A 169 1.99 9.38 17.83
C ALA A 169 1.08 10.61 17.63
N SER A 170 1.58 11.64 16.94
CA SER A 170 0.80 12.81 16.52
C SER A 170 1.39 13.32 15.20
N GLU A 171 0.53 13.67 14.26
CA GLU A 171 0.90 14.20 12.95
C GLU A 171 -0.16 15.20 12.49
N HIS A 172 0.20 16.09 11.57
CA HIS A 172 -0.80 16.94 10.93
C HIS A 172 -1.65 16.13 9.97
N VAL A 173 -2.96 16.39 10.01
CA VAL A 173 -3.92 15.87 9.04
C VAL A 173 -4.29 17.02 8.10
N THR A 174 -4.11 16.82 6.81
CA THR A 174 -4.44 17.81 5.79
C THR A 174 -5.97 17.95 5.65
N HIS A 175 -6.46 19.03 5.02
CA HIS A 175 -7.90 19.28 4.95
C HIS A 175 -8.67 18.17 4.23
N GLY A 176 -8.17 17.66 3.10
CA GLY A 176 -8.82 16.55 2.39
C GLY A 176 -8.77 15.27 3.20
N SER A 177 -7.63 14.90 3.77
CA SER A 177 -7.54 13.71 4.65
C SER A 177 -8.45 13.81 5.88
N ALA A 178 -8.67 15.02 6.41
CA ALA A 178 -9.63 15.25 7.48
C ALA A 178 -11.08 15.08 7.00
N ILE A 179 -11.41 15.55 5.79
CA ILE A 179 -12.74 15.36 5.17
C ILE A 179 -13.03 13.86 5.04
N THR A 180 -12.10 13.09 4.47
CA THR A 180 -12.29 11.65 4.26
C THR A 180 -12.40 10.87 5.56
N ALA A 181 -11.55 11.19 6.53
CA ALA A 181 -11.62 10.62 7.86
C ALA A 181 -12.97 10.92 8.53
N LEU A 182 -13.51 12.13 8.33
CA LEU A 182 -14.78 12.54 8.90
C LEU A 182 -15.99 11.91 8.16
N GLU A 183 -15.89 11.70 6.85
CA GLU A 183 -16.86 10.88 6.08
C GLU A 183 -16.91 9.43 6.60
N ALA A 184 -15.76 8.81 6.88
CA ALA A 184 -15.71 7.48 7.48
C ALA A 184 -16.37 7.45 8.87
N VAL A 185 -16.16 8.50 9.69
CA VAL A 185 -16.86 8.68 10.98
C VAL A 185 -18.36 8.85 10.77
N ARG A 186 -18.79 9.61 9.75
CA ARG A 186 -20.22 9.79 9.40
C ARG A 186 -20.87 8.44 9.10
N THR A 187 -20.25 7.63 8.25
CA THR A 187 -20.74 6.29 7.89
C THR A 187 -20.89 5.39 9.13
N ALA A 188 -19.88 5.38 10.01
CA ALA A 188 -19.93 4.62 11.25
C ALA A 188 -21.06 5.10 12.19
N VAL A 189 -21.25 6.42 12.32
CA VAL A 189 -22.35 7.01 13.10
C VAL A 189 -23.71 6.66 12.50
N GLU A 190 -23.88 6.71 11.18
CA GLU A 190 -25.12 6.31 10.50
C GLU A 190 -25.41 4.81 10.69
N ALA A 191 -24.39 3.96 10.66
CA ALA A 191 -24.53 2.54 10.97
C ALA A 191 -24.98 2.35 12.43
N SER A 192 -24.32 3.00 13.39
CA SER A 192 -24.68 2.93 14.82
C SER A 192 -26.10 3.43 15.08
N ALA A 193 -26.53 4.51 14.40
CA ALA A 193 -27.86 5.08 14.56
C ALA A 193 -29.01 4.14 14.16
N LYS A 194 -28.74 3.12 13.33
CA LYS A 194 -29.73 2.12 12.92
C LYS A 194 -30.02 1.09 14.01
N VAL A 195 -29.08 0.86 14.93
CA VAL A 195 -29.15 -0.25 15.90
C VAL A 195 -29.09 0.20 17.37
N LEU A 196 -28.56 1.40 17.65
CA LEU A 196 -28.46 1.97 18.99
C LEU A 196 -29.41 3.18 19.15
N PRO A 197 -30.08 3.35 20.29
CA PRO A 197 -30.83 4.57 20.58
C PRO A 197 -29.88 5.73 20.94
N GLY A 198 -30.24 6.97 20.58
CA GLY A 198 -29.44 8.13 20.94
C GLY A 198 -29.73 9.39 20.12
N PRO A 199 -29.21 10.55 20.53
CA PRO A 199 -29.31 11.81 19.79
C PRO A 199 -28.34 11.87 18.59
N TRP A 200 -28.31 10.84 17.74
CA TRP A 200 -27.37 10.72 16.60
C TRP A 200 -27.46 11.89 15.61
N GLY A 201 -28.63 12.53 15.50
CA GLY A 201 -28.82 13.73 14.69
C GLY A 201 -27.90 14.88 15.09
N ASN A 202 -27.51 15.00 16.36
CA ASN A 202 -26.57 16.02 16.81
C ASN A 202 -25.16 15.76 16.27
N TYR A 203 -24.71 14.50 16.29
CA TYR A 203 -23.41 14.11 15.72
C TYR A 203 -23.37 14.32 14.22
N LEU A 204 -24.41 13.87 13.50
CA LEU A 204 -24.50 14.05 12.05
C LEU A 204 -24.49 15.53 11.67
N THR A 205 -25.27 16.37 12.36
CA THR A 205 -25.26 17.83 12.14
C THR A 205 -23.90 18.45 12.42
N TRP A 206 -23.21 18.01 13.48
CA TRP A 206 -21.86 18.49 13.80
C TRP A 206 -20.86 18.11 12.69
N ILE A 207 -20.91 16.86 12.23
CA ILE A 207 -20.09 16.35 11.13
C ILE A 207 -20.33 17.16 9.86
N ASP A 208 -21.60 17.35 9.45
CA ASP A 208 -21.95 18.06 8.22
C ASP A 208 -21.45 19.53 8.23
N ASN A 209 -21.52 20.19 9.39
CA ASN A 209 -20.97 21.54 9.56
C ASN A 209 -19.43 21.58 9.43
N GLU A 210 -18.74 20.62 10.02
CA GLU A 210 -17.28 20.53 9.93
C GLU A 210 -16.80 20.13 8.54
N LEU A 211 -17.50 19.23 7.84
CA LEU A 211 -17.26 18.92 6.43
C LEU A 211 -17.37 20.18 5.57
N SER A 212 -18.46 20.93 5.72
CA SER A 212 -18.70 22.19 4.98
C SER A 212 -17.57 23.21 5.21
N ARG A 213 -17.08 23.30 6.46
CA ARG A 213 -15.97 24.18 6.83
C ARG A 213 -14.65 23.72 6.22
N LEU A 214 -14.33 22.42 6.32
CA LEU A 214 -13.10 21.86 5.77
C LEU A 214 -13.02 22.01 4.25
N TRP A 215 -14.13 21.77 3.53
CA TRP A 215 -14.20 22.00 2.08
C TRP A 215 -13.89 23.46 1.72
N THR A 216 -14.42 24.40 2.51
CA THR A 216 -14.14 25.83 2.32
C THR A 216 -12.67 26.15 2.59
N MET A 217 -12.05 25.54 3.60
CA MET A 217 -10.64 25.75 3.96
C MET A 217 -9.65 25.08 3.00
N GLN A 218 -10.02 23.96 2.37
CA GLN A 218 -9.19 23.28 1.38
C GLN A 218 -9.00 24.15 0.12
N GLY A 219 -10.05 24.88 -0.28
CA GLY A 219 -10.04 25.76 -1.44
C GLY A 219 -9.91 25.01 -2.77
N ALA A 220 -9.77 25.77 -3.86
CA ALA A 220 -9.78 25.23 -5.23
C ALA A 220 -8.42 24.68 -5.71
N ALA A 221 -7.35 24.81 -4.92
CA ALA A 221 -5.99 24.39 -5.32
C ALA A 221 -5.20 23.78 -4.14
N PRO A 222 -5.67 22.64 -3.58
CA PRO A 222 -5.02 22.00 -2.42
C PRO A 222 -3.56 21.58 -2.68
N GLY A 223 -3.21 21.26 -3.92
CA GLY A 223 -1.87 20.84 -4.33
C GLY A 223 -0.93 21.97 -4.73
N LEU A 224 -1.31 23.24 -4.55
CA LEU A 224 -0.56 24.38 -5.10
C LEU A 224 0.92 24.38 -4.71
N GLY A 225 1.23 24.10 -3.45
CA GLY A 225 2.61 24.05 -2.96
C GLY A 225 3.43 22.92 -3.59
N SER A 226 2.85 21.73 -3.69
CA SER A 226 3.46 20.56 -4.33
C SER A 226 3.72 20.81 -5.82
N ALA A 227 2.73 21.37 -6.53
CA ALA A 227 2.85 21.72 -7.94
C ALA A 227 3.93 22.78 -8.20
N LEU A 228 3.98 23.86 -7.41
CA LEU A 228 4.99 24.90 -7.57
C LEU A 228 6.41 24.43 -7.24
N SER A 229 6.55 23.33 -6.50
CA SER A 229 7.86 22.72 -6.24
C SER A 229 8.41 21.93 -7.45
N CYS A 230 7.68 21.83 -8.56
CA CYS A 230 8.07 21.06 -9.75
C CYS A 230 8.95 21.84 -10.75
N PHE A 231 8.76 23.15 -10.91
CA PHE A 231 9.48 23.92 -11.95
C PHE A 231 10.95 24.22 -11.58
N ASP A 232 11.27 24.21 -10.28
CA ASP A 232 12.62 24.45 -9.76
C ASP A 232 12.80 23.72 -8.42
N ALA A 233 13.75 22.77 -8.38
CA ALA A 233 14.04 21.98 -7.19
C ALA A 233 14.49 22.81 -5.96
N LYS A 234 14.91 24.07 -6.15
CA LYS A 234 15.31 24.98 -5.06
C LYS A 234 14.19 25.93 -4.63
N PHE A 235 13.04 25.89 -5.29
CA PHE A 235 11.90 26.68 -4.90
C PHE A 235 11.05 25.91 -3.90
N ASN A 236 10.85 26.49 -2.72
CA ASN A 236 9.97 25.91 -1.71
C ASN A 236 8.52 26.32 -2.02
N GLY A 237 7.83 25.53 -2.85
CA GLY A 237 6.43 25.79 -3.20
C GLY A 237 5.49 25.66 -2.01
N THR A 238 5.75 24.73 -1.07
CA THR A 238 4.94 24.52 0.14
C THR A 238 4.87 25.78 1.00
N LEU A 239 6.02 26.35 1.35
CA LEU A 239 6.07 27.61 2.13
C LEU A 239 5.44 28.78 1.36
N PHE A 240 5.60 28.81 0.05
CA PHE A 240 4.95 29.83 -0.79
C PHE A 240 3.42 29.74 -0.71
N ALA A 241 2.86 28.53 -0.86
CA ALA A 241 1.42 28.32 -0.79
C ALA A 241 0.86 28.61 0.61
N LEU A 242 1.56 28.18 1.68
CA LEU A 242 1.19 28.50 3.07
C LEU A 242 1.18 30.01 3.33
N ALA A 243 2.17 30.74 2.82
CA ALA A 243 2.22 32.19 2.97
C ALA A 243 1.15 32.91 2.13
N LEU A 244 0.71 32.30 1.02
CA LEU A 244 -0.28 32.87 0.11
C LEU A 244 -1.72 32.62 0.58
N ALA A 245 -2.02 31.48 1.20
CA ALA A 245 -3.37 31.07 1.56
C ALA A 245 -4.17 32.12 2.37
N PRO A 246 -3.60 32.83 3.36
CA PRO A 246 -4.34 33.87 4.11
C PRO A 246 -4.63 35.14 3.30
N GLU A 247 -3.94 35.35 2.17
CA GLU A 247 -4.12 36.51 1.29
C GLU A 247 -5.04 36.22 0.09
N LEU A 248 -5.50 34.97 -0.08
CA LEU A 248 -6.41 34.58 -1.15
C LEU A 248 -7.85 34.76 -0.69
N ASP A 249 -8.60 35.57 -1.44
CA ASP A 249 -10.06 35.62 -1.30
C ASP A 249 -10.67 34.31 -1.82
N ALA A 250 -11.76 33.86 -1.21
CA ALA A 250 -12.44 32.60 -1.58
C ALA A 250 -12.90 32.53 -3.05
N SER A 251 -13.01 33.68 -3.74
CA SER A 251 -13.39 33.78 -5.16
C SER A 251 -12.22 34.08 -6.10
N GLU A 252 -11.02 34.34 -5.58
CA GLU A 252 -9.85 34.67 -6.40
C GLU A 252 -9.18 33.38 -6.92
N ASP A 253 -8.91 33.32 -8.22
CA ASP A 253 -8.14 32.21 -8.80
C ASP A 253 -6.68 32.29 -8.32
N ALA A 254 -6.26 31.30 -7.53
CA ALA A 254 -4.92 31.23 -6.98
C ALA A 254 -3.83 31.29 -8.07
N TRP A 255 -4.08 30.72 -9.26
CA TRP A 255 -3.09 30.75 -10.34
C TRP A 255 -2.86 32.14 -10.91
N SER A 256 -3.93 32.91 -11.13
CA SER A 256 -3.84 34.31 -11.55
C SER A 256 -2.97 35.14 -10.59
N VAL A 257 -3.08 34.88 -9.28
CA VAL A 257 -2.26 35.54 -8.25
C VAL A 257 -0.80 35.11 -8.32
N VAL A 258 -0.56 33.81 -8.43
CA VAL A 258 0.79 33.24 -8.60
C VAL A 258 1.47 33.87 -9.82
N GLU A 259 0.79 33.90 -10.97
CA GLU A 259 1.33 34.50 -12.18
C GLU A 259 1.69 35.97 -11.98
N ALA A 260 0.80 36.76 -11.38
CA ALA A 260 1.06 38.17 -11.09
C ALA A 260 2.29 38.34 -10.17
N ILE A 261 2.46 37.46 -9.18
CA ILE A 261 3.62 37.48 -8.29
C ILE A 261 4.91 37.15 -9.06
N PHE A 262 4.89 36.13 -9.92
CA PHE A 262 6.07 35.70 -10.69
C PHE A 262 6.44 36.67 -11.82
N ASP A 263 5.47 37.36 -12.42
CA ASP A 263 5.67 38.43 -13.40
C ASP A 263 6.03 39.77 -12.74
N GLY A 264 5.86 39.89 -11.42
CA GLY A 264 6.25 41.05 -10.63
C GLY A 264 5.23 42.19 -10.64
N THR A 265 4.00 41.91 -11.07
CA THR A 265 2.87 42.85 -11.02
C THR A 265 2.18 42.85 -9.65
N ARG A 266 2.34 41.76 -8.86
CA ARG A 266 1.94 41.66 -7.45
C ARG A 266 3.16 41.34 -6.58
N THR A 267 3.19 41.87 -5.36
CA THR A 267 4.23 41.54 -4.37
C THR A 267 3.93 40.20 -3.72
N ALA A 268 4.96 39.37 -3.51
CA ALA A 268 4.80 38.13 -2.76
C ALA A 268 4.49 38.41 -1.27
N PRO A 269 3.75 37.52 -0.59
CA PRO A 269 3.50 37.60 0.84
C PRO A 269 4.80 37.71 1.67
N ALA A 270 4.74 38.35 2.83
CA ALA A 270 5.94 38.64 3.65
C ALA A 270 6.71 37.38 4.09
N ASN A 271 6.00 36.28 4.34
CA ASN A 271 6.57 35.00 4.80
C ASN A 271 6.86 34.02 3.64
N ALA A 272 6.62 34.44 2.39
CA ALA A 272 6.90 33.61 1.23
C ALA A 272 8.41 33.51 0.96
N PRO A 273 8.89 32.40 0.38
CA PRO A 273 10.30 32.28 0.00
C PRO A 273 10.67 33.35 -1.03
N LYS A 274 11.89 33.87 -0.90
CA LYS A 274 12.42 34.88 -1.83
C LYS A 274 12.50 34.31 -3.25
N ILE A 275 11.72 34.88 -4.16
CA ILE A 275 11.74 34.50 -5.59
C ILE A 275 12.93 35.18 -6.29
N THR A 276 13.90 34.39 -6.73
CA THR A 276 15.06 34.88 -7.47
C THR A 276 14.72 35.25 -8.91
N SER A 277 15.55 36.09 -9.54
CA SER A 277 15.39 36.43 -10.96
C SER A 277 15.50 35.22 -11.89
N MET A 278 16.29 34.20 -11.50
CA MET A 278 16.40 32.96 -12.27
C MET A 278 15.15 32.10 -12.14
N GLN A 279 14.56 31.97 -10.94
CA GLN A 279 13.29 31.27 -10.74
C GLN A 279 12.16 31.90 -11.55
N ARG A 280 12.07 33.24 -11.58
CA ARG A 280 11.11 33.95 -12.46
C ARG A 280 11.30 33.59 -13.93
N LYS A 281 12.55 33.57 -14.40
CA LYS A 281 12.88 33.16 -15.78
C LYS A 281 12.53 31.70 -16.06
N ARG A 282 12.76 30.79 -15.11
CA ARG A 282 12.43 29.36 -15.23
C ARG A 282 10.92 29.15 -15.30
N PHE A 283 10.16 29.80 -14.41
CA PHE A 283 8.70 29.78 -14.43
C PHE A 283 8.15 30.29 -15.78
N ASN A 284 8.67 31.43 -16.27
CA ASN A 284 8.25 31.99 -17.55
C ASN A 284 8.75 31.20 -18.79
N LEU A 285 9.83 30.41 -18.63
CA LEU A 285 10.25 29.45 -19.65
C LEU A 285 9.28 28.27 -19.71
N LEU A 286 8.85 27.76 -18.55
CA LEU A 286 7.89 26.66 -18.45
C LEU A 286 6.57 27.01 -19.14
N LYS A 287 6.07 28.24 -19.00
CA LYS A 287 4.86 28.72 -19.70
C LYS A 287 4.92 28.60 -21.24
N ARG A 288 6.10 28.43 -21.84
CA ARG A 288 6.25 28.24 -23.29
C ARG A 288 5.92 26.81 -23.74
N ASP A 289 6.00 25.86 -22.81
CA ASP A 289 5.52 24.50 -22.99
C ASP A 289 4.13 24.41 -22.36
N ALA A 290 3.11 24.59 -23.19
CA ALA A 290 1.74 24.74 -22.72
C ALA A 290 1.26 23.47 -21.99
N ASP A 291 1.58 22.29 -22.49
CA ASP A 291 1.14 21.02 -21.90
C ASP A 291 1.85 20.78 -20.56
N ARG A 292 3.14 21.08 -20.48
CA ARG A 292 3.88 20.95 -19.23
C ARG A 292 3.43 21.95 -18.17
N TYR A 293 3.15 23.19 -18.58
CA TYR A 293 2.62 24.20 -17.68
C TYR A 293 1.22 23.84 -17.18
N ASP A 294 0.34 23.38 -18.08
CA ASP A 294 -1.01 22.96 -17.70
C ASP A 294 -1.00 21.67 -16.86
N LEU A 295 -0.07 20.74 -17.07
CA LEU A 295 0.13 19.62 -16.16
C LEU A 295 0.45 20.10 -14.74
N MET A 296 1.36 21.07 -14.57
CA MET A 296 1.64 21.65 -13.26
C MET A 296 0.39 22.30 -12.64
N ARG A 297 -0.43 22.98 -13.45
CA ARG A 297 -1.70 23.57 -13.00
C ARG A 297 -2.71 22.51 -12.58
N LEU A 298 -2.81 21.41 -13.32
CA LEU A 298 -3.66 20.27 -13.01
C LEU A 298 -3.23 19.61 -11.69
N LEU A 299 -1.93 19.41 -11.47
CA LEU A 299 -1.41 18.86 -10.22
C LEU A 299 -1.76 19.71 -9.00
N ALA A 300 -1.93 21.02 -9.16
CA ALA A 300 -2.37 21.90 -8.08
C ALA A 300 -3.83 21.67 -7.67
N CYS A 301 -4.65 21.08 -8.53
CA CYS A 301 -6.04 20.73 -8.22
C CYS A 301 -6.16 19.53 -7.28
N PHE A 302 -5.10 18.72 -7.14
CA PHE A 302 -5.11 17.49 -6.36
C PHE A 302 -4.34 17.63 -5.06
N GLU A 303 -4.83 17.01 -3.99
CA GLU A 303 -4.13 16.98 -2.70
C GLU A 303 -3.07 15.88 -2.67
N ILE A 304 -1.93 16.19 -3.30
CA ILE A 304 -0.80 15.27 -3.47
C ILE A 304 0.46 15.80 -2.79
N THR A 305 1.35 14.88 -2.41
CA THR A 305 2.65 15.23 -1.82
C THR A 305 3.57 15.89 -2.85
N LYS A 306 4.63 16.53 -2.36
CA LYS A 306 5.67 17.12 -3.21
C LYS A 306 6.35 16.04 -4.06
N GLU A 307 6.61 14.89 -3.46
CA GLU A 307 7.24 13.73 -4.09
C GLU A 307 6.35 13.16 -5.19
N GLN A 308 5.06 12.95 -4.92
CA GLN A 308 4.07 12.51 -5.91
C GLN A 308 3.97 13.51 -7.07
N ALA A 309 3.87 14.81 -6.78
CA ALA A 309 3.79 15.84 -7.83
C ALA A 309 5.05 15.85 -8.72
N GLN A 310 6.24 15.78 -8.12
CA GLN A 310 7.50 15.75 -8.86
C GLN A 310 7.67 14.48 -9.69
N ASP A 311 7.22 13.35 -9.17
CA ASP A 311 7.25 12.06 -9.86
C ASP A 311 6.34 12.06 -11.10
N VAL A 312 5.09 12.49 -10.95
CA VAL A 312 4.15 12.63 -12.07
C VAL A 312 4.66 13.66 -13.06
N PHE A 313 5.07 14.83 -12.58
CA PHE A 313 5.61 15.87 -13.44
C PHE A 313 6.78 15.31 -14.25
N SER A 314 7.78 14.69 -13.62
CA SER A 314 8.97 14.21 -14.32
C SER A 314 8.75 13.04 -15.28
N THR A 315 7.86 12.10 -14.96
CA THR A 315 7.74 10.81 -15.68
C THR A 315 6.55 10.70 -16.63
N ALA A 316 5.49 11.48 -16.41
CA ALA A 316 4.27 11.37 -17.20
C ALA A 316 4.37 12.10 -18.55
N ASP A 317 3.60 11.62 -19.53
CA ASP A 317 3.27 12.37 -20.73
C ASP A 317 2.21 13.44 -20.38
N PRO A 318 2.56 14.74 -20.42
CA PRO A 318 1.63 15.79 -20.04
C PRO A 318 0.34 15.80 -20.85
N ALA A 319 0.41 15.54 -22.16
CA ALA A 319 -0.77 15.59 -23.02
C ALA A 319 -1.75 14.45 -22.68
N ALA A 320 -1.22 13.25 -22.45
CA ALA A 320 -2.04 12.10 -22.06
C ALA A 320 -2.70 12.30 -20.69
N VAL A 321 -1.98 12.83 -19.70
CA VAL A 321 -2.55 13.09 -18.36
C VAL A 321 -3.56 14.22 -18.38
N LEU A 322 -3.37 15.26 -19.21
CA LEU A 322 -4.36 16.32 -19.37
C LEU A 322 -5.66 15.81 -20.02
N ALA A 323 -5.55 14.85 -20.95
CA ALA A 323 -6.71 14.19 -21.55
C ALA A 323 -7.39 13.22 -20.58
N ASN A 324 -6.62 12.43 -19.82
CA ASN A 324 -7.12 11.50 -18.82
C ASN A 324 -6.34 11.64 -17.48
N PRO A 325 -6.84 12.46 -16.54
CA PRO A 325 -6.17 12.64 -15.26
C PRO A 325 -6.09 11.38 -14.39
N TYR A 326 -6.94 10.36 -14.61
CA TYR A 326 -6.84 9.09 -13.88
C TYR A 326 -5.55 8.32 -14.17
N LEU A 327 -4.82 8.67 -15.24
CA LEU A 327 -3.48 8.14 -15.51
C LEU A 327 -2.47 8.46 -14.39
N ILE A 328 -2.73 9.48 -13.58
CA ILE A 328 -1.93 9.78 -12.38
C ILE A 328 -2.05 8.64 -11.36
N PHE A 329 -3.28 8.20 -11.08
CA PHE A 329 -3.54 7.03 -10.25
C PHE A 329 -2.99 5.77 -10.92
N GLU A 330 -3.36 5.49 -12.18
CA GLU A 330 -2.93 4.28 -12.88
C GLU A 330 -1.40 4.14 -12.89
N GLY A 331 -0.67 5.21 -13.22
CA GLY A 331 0.78 5.21 -13.33
C GLY A 331 1.55 5.20 -12.00
N SER A 332 0.88 5.51 -10.88
CA SER A 332 1.49 5.58 -9.54
C SER A 332 1.09 4.43 -8.61
N ARG A 333 -0.05 3.76 -8.84
CA ARG A 333 -0.63 2.74 -7.93
C ARG A 333 0.30 1.58 -7.53
N LEU A 334 1.34 1.33 -8.33
CA LEU A 334 2.33 0.28 -8.12
C LEU A 334 3.68 0.77 -7.56
N ARG A 335 3.79 2.07 -7.26
CA ARG A 335 4.96 2.72 -6.67
C ARG A 335 4.85 2.73 -5.13
N PRO A 336 5.94 3.01 -4.39
CA PRO A 336 5.91 3.03 -2.92
C PRO A 336 4.99 4.10 -2.31
N ASP A 337 4.76 5.21 -3.02
CA ASP A 337 3.89 6.32 -2.61
C ASP A 337 2.87 6.60 -3.72
N PRO A 338 1.80 5.80 -3.83
CA PRO A 338 0.81 5.93 -4.88
C PRO A 338 -0.14 7.11 -4.66
N VAL A 339 -0.64 7.71 -5.74
CA VAL A 339 -1.75 8.67 -5.69
C VAL A 339 -3.06 7.88 -5.73
N CYS A 340 -3.90 8.03 -4.70
CA CYS A 340 -5.16 7.29 -4.59
C CYS A 340 -6.20 7.72 -5.63
N LEU A 341 -7.05 6.78 -6.07
CA LEU A 341 -8.15 7.05 -7.01
C LEU A 341 -9.02 8.23 -6.54
N THR A 342 -9.41 8.23 -5.26
CA THR A 342 -10.30 9.23 -4.65
C THR A 342 -9.72 10.64 -4.69
N THR A 343 -8.39 10.79 -4.73
CA THR A 343 -7.73 12.09 -4.84
C THR A 343 -8.01 12.74 -6.19
N ILE A 344 -8.06 11.94 -7.26
CA ILE A 344 -8.41 12.39 -8.61
C ILE A 344 -9.94 12.50 -8.76
N ASP A 345 -10.67 11.48 -8.31
CA ASP A 345 -12.12 11.35 -8.51
C ASP A 345 -12.91 12.50 -7.87
N ARG A 346 -12.57 12.92 -6.64
CA ARG A 346 -13.25 14.02 -5.95
C ARG A 346 -13.12 15.36 -6.67
N CYS A 347 -12.01 15.58 -7.37
CA CYS A 347 -11.81 16.81 -8.12
C CYS A 347 -12.62 16.82 -9.42
N LEU A 348 -12.67 15.68 -10.13
CA LEU A 348 -13.37 15.58 -11.42
C LEU A 348 -14.89 15.42 -11.25
N PHE A 349 -15.31 14.65 -10.25
CA PHE A 349 -16.70 14.31 -9.96
C PHE A 349 -17.05 14.70 -8.51
N PRO A 350 -17.03 15.99 -8.17
CA PRO A 350 -17.29 16.45 -6.82
C PRO A 350 -18.70 16.08 -6.34
N ALA A 351 -18.85 15.96 -5.02
CA ALA A 351 -20.15 15.78 -4.37
C ALA A 351 -21.11 16.93 -4.73
N ALA A 352 -22.42 16.67 -4.70
CA ALA A 352 -23.42 17.64 -5.15
C ALA A 352 -23.46 18.94 -4.33
N ASP A 353 -22.92 18.91 -3.12
CA ASP A 353 -22.82 19.98 -2.14
C ASP A 353 -21.44 20.63 -2.04
N ALA A 354 -20.48 20.22 -2.89
CA ALA A 354 -19.15 20.80 -2.90
C ALA A 354 -19.21 22.31 -3.22
N SER A 355 -18.64 23.14 -2.33
CA SER A 355 -18.71 24.59 -2.41
C SER A 355 -17.72 25.21 -3.42
N ALA A 356 -16.67 24.46 -3.79
CA ALA A 356 -15.63 24.90 -4.72
C ALA A 356 -15.18 23.74 -5.60
N THR A 357 -15.37 23.86 -6.91
CA THR A 357 -14.79 22.94 -7.89
C THR A 357 -13.54 23.59 -8.48
N PRO A 358 -12.37 22.92 -8.48
CA PRO A 358 -11.18 23.42 -9.12
C PRO A 358 -11.44 23.72 -10.61
N ALA A 359 -11.04 24.90 -11.07
CA ALA A 359 -11.05 25.20 -12.49
C ALA A 359 -9.91 24.43 -13.16
N LEU A 360 -10.24 23.34 -13.86
CA LEU A 360 -9.27 22.55 -14.60
C LEU A 360 -8.58 23.43 -15.66
N PRO A 361 -7.27 23.24 -15.90
CA PRO A 361 -6.54 24.07 -16.86
C PRO A 361 -7.03 23.88 -18.30
N ARG A 362 -7.56 22.70 -18.62
CA ARG A 362 -8.18 22.32 -19.91
C ARG A 362 -9.32 21.32 -19.64
N ALA A 363 -10.23 21.21 -20.60
CA ALA A 363 -11.22 20.14 -20.59
C ALA A 363 -10.51 18.79 -20.87
N PRO A 364 -10.68 17.78 -20.00
CA PRO A 364 -10.21 16.43 -20.29
C PRO A 364 -11.09 15.76 -21.36
N ASP A 365 -10.64 14.62 -21.88
CA ASP A 365 -11.43 13.72 -22.75
C ASP A 365 -12.41 12.88 -21.91
N ILE A 366 -12.93 13.47 -20.82
CA ILE A 366 -13.86 12.88 -19.87
C ILE A 366 -15.05 13.81 -19.76
N GLU A 367 -16.23 13.30 -20.08
CA GLU A 367 -17.50 14.02 -19.94
C GLU A 367 -17.88 14.11 -18.44
N LEU A 368 -17.64 15.28 -17.82
CA LEU A 368 -17.74 15.47 -16.38
C LEU A 368 -19.17 15.46 -15.83
N ASP A 369 -20.18 15.55 -16.70
CA ASP A 369 -21.59 15.36 -16.39
C ASP A 369 -22.08 13.91 -16.56
N GLU A 370 -21.22 13.00 -17.02
CA GLU A 370 -21.46 11.56 -17.14
C GLU A 370 -20.61 10.77 -16.13
N PRO A 371 -21.12 10.48 -14.92
CA PRO A 371 -20.39 9.72 -13.90
C PRO A 371 -19.94 8.33 -14.36
N ASP A 372 -20.62 7.74 -15.33
CA ASP A 372 -20.35 6.43 -15.93
C ASP A 372 -19.43 6.52 -17.16
N HIS A 373 -18.71 7.62 -17.34
CA HIS A 373 -17.74 7.76 -18.43
C HIS A 373 -16.70 6.61 -18.43
N PRO A 374 -16.40 5.95 -19.58
CA PRO A 374 -15.54 4.77 -19.65
C PRO A 374 -14.16 4.91 -19.00
N LEU A 375 -13.48 6.06 -19.18
CA LEU A 375 -12.17 6.32 -18.57
C LEU A 375 -12.22 6.40 -17.04
N ARG A 376 -13.35 6.87 -16.47
CA ARG A 376 -13.57 6.85 -15.02
C ARG A 376 -13.87 5.43 -14.54
N LEU A 377 -14.74 4.71 -15.25
CA LEU A 377 -15.06 3.32 -14.94
C LEU A 377 -13.82 2.43 -14.93
N ARG A 378 -12.90 2.62 -15.89
CA ARG A 378 -11.61 1.92 -15.93
C ARG A 378 -10.84 2.11 -14.62
N ALA A 379 -10.66 3.34 -14.17
CA ALA A 379 -9.92 3.64 -12.94
C ALA A 379 -10.60 3.04 -11.69
N ILE A 380 -11.93 3.11 -11.64
CA ILE A 380 -12.76 2.51 -10.57
C ILE A 380 -12.62 0.98 -10.54
N VAL A 381 -12.68 0.32 -11.70
CA VAL A 381 -12.53 -1.13 -11.79
C VAL A 381 -11.11 -1.56 -11.43
N ILE A 382 -10.08 -0.80 -11.83
CA ILE A 382 -8.70 -1.05 -11.37
C ILE A 382 -8.64 -1.01 -9.85
N GLU A 383 -9.13 0.05 -9.20
CA GLU A 383 -9.14 0.15 -7.73
C GLU A 383 -9.86 -1.04 -7.05
N ALA A 384 -11.05 -1.40 -7.54
CA ALA A 384 -11.80 -2.53 -7.01
C ALA A 384 -11.01 -3.86 -7.12
N LEU A 385 -10.35 -4.10 -8.26
CA LEU A 385 -9.52 -5.28 -8.47
C LEU A 385 -8.23 -5.27 -7.65
N GLU A 386 -7.60 -4.11 -7.44
CA GLU A 386 -6.43 -3.95 -6.57
C GLU A 386 -6.77 -4.29 -5.12
N ARG A 387 -7.90 -3.78 -4.61
CA ARG A 387 -8.42 -4.14 -3.28
C ARG A 387 -8.72 -5.63 -3.17
N ALA A 388 -9.38 -6.22 -4.16
CA ALA A 388 -9.64 -7.65 -4.18
C ALA A 388 -8.35 -8.48 -4.22
N ALA A 389 -7.30 -8.00 -4.91
CA ALA A 389 -5.99 -8.64 -4.95
C ALA A 389 -5.29 -8.64 -3.59
N SER A 390 -5.43 -7.57 -2.81
CA SER A 390 -4.94 -7.54 -1.42
C SER A 390 -5.60 -8.58 -0.52
N GLN A 391 -6.86 -8.95 -0.84
CA GLN A 391 -7.64 -9.97 -0.14
C GLN A 391 -7.41 -11.39 -0.71
N GLY A 392 -6.56 -11.52 -1.73
CA GLY A 392 -6.17 -12.81 -2.31
C GLY A 392 -6.84 -13.17 -3.63
N HIS A 393 -7.76 -12.34 -4.14
CA HIS A 393 -8.48 -12.59 -5.39
C HIS A 393 -7.69 -12.11 -6.61
N THR A 394 -7.59 -12.90 -7.67
CA THR A 394 -6.89 -12.50 -8.90
C THR A 394 -7.83 -12.12 -10.04
N LEU A 395 -9.11 -12.42 -9.91
CA LEU A 395 -10.20 -12.09 -10.82
C LEU A 395 -11.52 -12.03 -10.04
N LEU A 396 -12.47 -11.23 -10.53
CA LEU A 396 -13.82 -11.11 -9.95
C LEU A 396 -14.87 -11.35 -11.03
N ARG A 397 -15.95 -12.04 -10.67
CA ARG A 397 -17.16 -12.14 -11.51
C ARG A 397 -17.88 -10.79 -11.50
N ALA A 398 -18.57 -10.44 -12.58
CA ALA A 398 -19.19 -9.12 -12.73
C ALA A 398 -20.13 -8.69 -11.58
N ASP A 399 -20.92 -9.60 -10.99
CA ASP A 399 -21.80 -9.31 -9.84
C ASP A 399 -21.03 -9.03 -8.54
N ILE A 400 -19.92 -9.74 -8.31
CA ILE A 400 -19.03 -9.52 -7.16
C ILE A 400 -18.28 -8.20 -7.35
N LEU A 401 -17.80 -7.93 -8.57
CA LEU A 401 -17.18 -6.66 -8.91
C LEU A 401 -18.15 -5.48 -8.71
N ALA A 402 -19.41 -5.62 -9.10
CA ALA A 402 -20.45 -4.60 -8.88
C ALA A 402 -20.59 -4.26 -7.39
N THR A 403 -20.56 -5.29 -6.53
CA THR A 403 -20.59 -5.11 -5.07
C THR A 403 -19.35 -4.38 -4.57
N ALA A 404 -18.16 -4.80 -5.01
CA ALA A 404 -16.91 -4.17 -4.63
C ALA A 404 -16.82 -2.70 -5.06
N VAL A 405 -17.32 -2.37 -6.25
CA VAL A 405 -17.40 -0.98 -6.75
C VAL A 405 -18.37 -0.15 -5.92
N ALA A 406 -19.52 -0.72 -5.52
CA ALA A 406 -20.51 -0.03 -4.70
C ALA A 406 -20.00 0.31 -3.28
N GLU A 407 -19.00 -0.42 -2.79
CA GLU A 407 -18.34 -0.19 -1.51
C GLU A 407 -17.22 0.87 -1.57
N LEU A 408 -16.82 1.32 -2.77
CA LEU A 408 -15.82 2.36 -2.89
C LEU A 408 -16.36 3.73 -2.43
N PRO A 409 -15.55 4.55 -1.74
CA PRO A 409 -15.96 5.87 -1.25
C PRO A 409 -15.93 6.93 -2.37
N LEU A 410 -16.76 6.73 -3.39
CA LEU A 410 -16.87 7.61 -4.55
C LEU A 410 -17.82 8.77 -4.26
N SER A 411 -17.45 9.98 -4.68
CA SER A 411 -18.32 11.17 -4.55
C SER A 411 -19.58 11.09 -5.42
N ARG A 412 -19.49 10.41 -6.56
CA ARG A 412 -20.62 10.09 -7.44
C ARG A 412 -20.66 8.59 -7.66
N THR A 413 -21.71 7.92 -7.21
CA THR A 413 -21.85 6.47 -7.34
C THR A 413 -22.03 6.07 -8.80
N VAL A 414 -21.57 4.86 -9.13
CA VAL A 414 -21.69 4.24 -10.45
C VAL A 414 -22.09 2.77 -10.28
N THR A 415 -22.53 2.15 -11.36
CA THR A 415 -22.77 0.70 -11.42
C THR A 415 -21.86 0.11 -12.48
N VAL A 416 -21.21 -1.00 -12.15
CA VAL A 416 -20.38 -1.78 -13.09
C VAL A 416 -20.95 -3.18 -13.14
N ASP A 417 -21.72 -3.49 -14.18
CA ASP A 417 -22.30 -4.81 -14.40
C ASP A 417 -21.63 -5.52 -15.59
N ALA A 418 -22.15 -6.70 -15.95
CA ALA A 418 -21.66 -7.48 -17.09
C ALA A 418 -21.68 -6.69 -18.41
N ALA A 419 -22.72 -5.90 -18.65
CA ALA A 419 -22.84 -5.11 -19.88
C ALA A 419 -21.83 -3.95 -19.86
N THR A 420 -21.56 -3.35 -18.70
CA THR A 420 -20.49 -2.36 -18.56
C THR A 420 -19.13 -2.92 -18.96
N LEU A 421 -18.79 -4.13 -18.51
CA LEU A 421 -17.52 -4.78 -18.86
C LEU A 421 -17.39 -5.02 -20.37
N GLU A 422 -18.47 -5.44 -21.03
CA GLU A 422 -18.51 -5.65 -22.48
C GLU A 422 -18.42 -4.34 -23.26
N LEU A 423 -19.16 -3.31 -22.84
CA LEU A 423 -19.22 -2.02 -23.54
C LEU A 423 -17.92 -1.22 -23.43
N CYS A 424 -17.18 -1.36 -22.32
CA CYS A 424 -15.95 -0.62 -22.04
C CYS A 424 -14.67 -1.44 -22.32
N GLU A 425 -14.76 -2.60 -22.99
CA GLU A 425 -13.62 -3.50 -23.19
C GLU A 425 -12.42 -2.80 -23.89
N GLU A 426 -12.70 -1.92 -24.85
CA GLU A 426 -11.66 -1.16 -25.56
C GLU A 426 -10.92 -0.20 -24.64
N GLU A 427 -11.64 0.57 -23.81
CA GLU A 427 -11.04 1.48 -22.83
C GLU A 427 -10.38 0.73 -21.69
N PHE A 428 -10.80 -0.49 -21.37
CA PHE A 428 -10.23 -1.33 -20.33
C PHE A 428 -8.91 -2.00 -20.75
N ALA A 429 -8.70 -2.13 -22.07
CA ALA A 429 -7.53 -2.76 -22.63
C ALA A 429 -6.20 -2.20 -22.08
N GLY A 430 -5.24 -3.10 -21.86
CA GLY A 430 -3.91 -2.77 -21.35
C GLY A 430 -3.78 -2.80 -19.83
N GLU A 431 -4.86 -2.61 -19.07
CA GLU A 431 -4.82 -2.73 -17.60
C GLU A 431 -5.84 -3.72 -17.03
N ILE A 432 -6.98 -3.90 -17.70
CA ILE A 432 -8.03 -4.84 -17.31
C ILE A 432 -8.23 -5.84 -18.45
N ASP A 433 -8.25 -7.13 -18.10
CA ASP A 433 -8.58 -8.26 -18.95
C ASP A 433 -10.02 -8.68 -18.62
N VAL A 434 -10.93 -8.50 -19.58
CA VAL A 434 -12.31 -8.99 -19.48
C VAL A 434 -12.34 -10.39 -20.10
N CYS A 435 -12.78 -11.38 -19.32
CA CYS A 435 -12.75 -12.78 -19.73
C CYS A 435 -14.04 -13.50 -19.33
N GLU A 436 -14.32 -14.62 -19.99
CA GLU A 436 -15.51 -15.43 -19.71
C GLU A 436 -15.13 -16.82 -19.19
N TYR A 437 -15.80 -17.25 -18.12
CA TYR A 437 -15.72 -18.60 -17.58
C TYR A 437 -17.11 -19.14 -17.31
N GLU A 438 -17.42 -20.32 -17.85
CA GLU A 438 -18.75 -20.98 -17.70
C GLU A 438 -19.92 -20.04 -18.06
N ASP A 439 -19.79 -19.31 -19.19
CA ASP A 439 -20.77 -18.33 -19.68
C ASP A 439 -21.06 -17.17 -18.68
N GLN A 440 -20.09 -16.86 -17.82
CA GLN A 440 -20.14 -15.72 -16.89
C GLN A 440 -18.96 -14.77 -17.14
N PRO A 441 -19.19 -13.46 -17.17
CA PRO A 441 -18.12 -12.47 -17.37
C PRO A 441 -17.36 -12.18 -16.08
N TYR A 442 -16.04 -12.04 -16.23
CA TYR A 442 -15.07 -11.74 -15.19
C TYR A 442 -14.18 -10.58 -15.63
N ALA A 443 -13.65 -9.86 -14.66
CA ALA A 443 -12.58 -8.89 -14.85
C ALA A 443 -11.35 -9.30 -14.02
N GLN A 444 -10.17 -9.10 -14.58
CA GLN A 444 -8.88 -9.39 -13.97
C GLN A 444 -7.90 -8.27 -14.33
N LEU A 445 -6.97 -7.91 -13.44
CA LEU A 445 -5.87 -7.03 -13.83
C LEU A 445 -4.96 -7.76 -14.83
N VAL A 446 -4.59 -7.09 -15.93
CA VAL A 446 -3.79 -7.69 -17.03
C VAL A 446 -2.52 -8.35 -16.52
N ARG A 447 -1.87 -7.77 -15.49
CA ARG A 447 -0.67 -8.37 -14.89
C ARG A 447 -0.89 -9.77 -14.29
N PHE A 448 -2.08 -10.05 -13.77
CA PHE A 448 -2.41 -11.38 -13.25
C PHE A 448 -2.77 -12.34 -14.39
N ALA A 449 -3.44 -11.88 -15.44
CA ALA A 449 -3.64 -12.67 -16.65
C ALA A 449 -2.28 -13.09 -17.28
N GLN A 450 -1.33 -12.16 -17.36
CA GLN A 450 0.05 -12.42 -17.78
C GLN A 450 0.76 -13.41 -16.85
N ALA A 451 0.65 -13.22 -15.52
CA ALA A 451 1.22 -14.14 -14.54
C ALA A 451 0.70 -15.58 -14.73
N GLY A 452 -0.63 -15.74 -14.86
CA GLY A 452 -1.26 -17.03 -15.12
C GLY A 452 -0.80 -17.67 -16.44
N ASN A 453 -0.65 -16.88 -17.50
CA ASN A 453 -0.14 -17.34 -18.79
C ASN A 453 1.31 -17.84 -18.70
N VAL A 454 2.19 -17.11 -18.01
CA VAL A 454 3.58 -17.51 -17.78
C VAL A 454 3.66 -18.82 -16.99
N ILE A 455 2.88 -18.94 -15.92
CA ILE A 455 2.81 -20.18 -15.13
C ILE A 455 2.35 -21.33 -16.04
N ARG A 456 1.20 -21.18 -16.70
CA ARG A 456 0.62 -22.23 -17.56
C ARG A 456 1.63 -22.71 -18.61
N ALA A 457 2.28 -21.79 -19.32
CA ALA A 457 3.29 -22.13 -20.32
C ALA A 457 4.47 -22.93 -19.74
N HIS A 458 4.94 -22.59 -18.53
CA HIS A 458 6.05 -23.27 -17.86
C HIS A 458 5.66 -24.66 -17.32
N ILE A 459 4.44 -24.81 -16.81
CA ILE A 459 3.90 -26.10 -16.36
C ILE A 459 3.73 -27.03 -17.56
N GLU A 460 3.06 -26.57 -18.63
CA GLU A 460 2.80 -27.37 -19.81
C GLU A 460 4.06 -27.80 -20.57
N ALA A 461 5.07 -26.92 -20.66
CA ALA A 461 6.34 -27.27 -21.27
C ALA A 461 7.03 -28.43 -20.53
N ARG A 462 6.97 -28.45 -19.20
CA ARG A 462 7.59 -29.51 -18.39
C ARG A 462 6.82 -30.83 -18.42
N LEU A 463 5.50 -30.79 -18.63
CA LEU A 463 4.69 -32.00 -18.78
C LEU A 463 5.02 -32.81 -20.03
N LYS A 464 5.54 -32.17 -21.08
CA LYS A 464 5.87 -32.82 -22.37
C LYS A 464 7.16 -33.65 -22.33
N HIS A 465 7.92 -33.61 -21.24
CA HIS A 465 9.26 -34.22 -21.18
C HIS A 465 9.42 -35.15 -19.96
N ALA A 466 9.64 -36.44 -20.23
CA ALA A 466 10.03 -37.43 -19.22
C ALA A 466 11.53 -37.77 -19.35
N SER A 467 12.21 -37.91 -18.21
CA SER A 467 13.59 -38.42 -18.15
C SER A 467 13.59 -39.95 -18.13
N SER A 468 14.58 -40.58 -18.78
CA SER A 468 14.68 -42.04 -18.94
C SER A 468 15.71 -42.70 -18.02
N ASN A 469 16.08 -42.06 -16.91
CA ASN A 469 17.00 -42.66 -15.95
C ASN A 469 16.26 -43.68 -15.07
N SER A 470 16.98 -44.73 -14.64
CA SER A 470 16.49 -45.72 -13.70
C SER A 470 17.55 -45.98 -12.62
N LEU A 471 17.41 -45.30 -11.48
CA LEU A 471 18.15 -45.62 -10.26
C LEU A 471 17.39 -46.62 -9.39
N ASP A 472 18.16 -47.42 -8.66
CA ASP A 472 17.61 -48.28 -7.61
C ASP A 472 17.35 -47.46 -6.34
N TRP A 473 16.18 -46.83 -6.30
CA TRP A 473 15.75 -46.02 -5.15
C TRP A 473 15.54 -46.84 -3.88
N ALA A 474 15.25 -48.15 -3.99
CA ALA A 474 15.01 -49.01 -2.83
C ALA A 474 16.27 -49.12 -1.97
N GLN A 475 17.43 -49.33 -2.60
CA GLN A 475 18.71 -49.38 -1.89
C GLN A 475 19.01 -48.07 -1.14
N LEU A 476 18.75 -46.92 -1.78
CA LEU A 476 19.02 -45.60 -1.18
C LEU A 476 18.05 -45.31 -0.01
N VAL A 477 16.77 -45.63 -0.16
CA VAL A 477 15.78 -45.46 0.92
C VAL A 477 16.14 -46.33 2.13
N THR A 478 16.45 -47.61 1.92
CA THR A 478 16.88 -48.50 3.00
C THR A 478 18.17 -48.02 3.67
N SER A 479 19.09 -47.41 2.93
CA SER A 479 20.34 -46.88 3.51
C SER A 479 20.12 -45.67 4.44
N GLU A 480 19.16 -44.81 4.12
CA GLU A 480 18.90 -43.58 4.91
C GLU A 480 17.90 -43.83 6.05
N PHE A 481 16.90 -44.70 5.85
CA PHE A 481 15.83 -44.97 6.82
C PHE A 481 15.99 -46.28 7.60
N GLY A 482 16.92 -47.16 7.21
CA GLY A 482 17.06 -48.51 7.77
C GLY A 482 16.23 -49.57 7.04
N ALA A 483 16.56 -50.84 7.23
CA ALA A 483 15.73 -51.93 6.73
C ALA A 483 14.49 -52.06 7.61
N PRO A 484 13.28 -52.15 7.03
CA PRO A 484 12.06 -52.22 7.80
C PRO A 484 12.03 -53.52 8.60
N GLU A 485 11.51 -53.49 9.82
CA GLU A 485 11.36 -54.72 10.61
C GLU A 485 10.44 -55.70 9.87
N SER A 486 10.74 -57.01 9.97
CA SER A 486 10.06 -58.02 9.14
C SER A 486 8.55 -58.09 9.36
N ASP A 487 8.06 -57.65 10.52
CA ASP A 487 6.66 -57.74 10.93
C ASP A 487 5.92 -56.40 10.92
N ASP A 488 6.60 -55.27 10.67
CA ASP A 488 5.97 -53.95 10.58
C ASP A 488 5.49 -53.67 9.15
N LYS A 489 4.18 -53.84 8.93
CA LYS A 489 3.54 -53.62 7.64
C LYS A 489 3.45 -52.14 7.27
N ASP A 490 3.31 -51.27 8.25
CA ASP A 490 3.14 -49.84 8.05
C ASP A 490 4.48 -49.21 7.65
N GLU A 491 5.57 -49.64 8.27
CA GLU A 491 6.92 -49.21 7.91
C GLU A 491 7.31 -49.65 6.49
N LYS A 492 6.98 -50.89 6.10
CA LYS A 492 7.20 -51.38 4.72
C LYS A 492 6.41 -50.58 3.69
N ALA A 493 5.12 -50.36 3.94
CA ALA A 493 4.28 -49.55 3.07
C ALA A 493 4.82 -48.12 2.91
N ALA A 494 5.27 -47.50 4.01
CA ALA A 494 5.88 -46.17 4.00
C ALA A 494 7.21 -46.13 3.23
N GLN A 495 8.03 -47.20 3.26
CA GLN A 495 9.24 -47.27 2.45
C GLN A 495 8.94 -47.48 0.96
N GLU A 496 7.99 -48.35 0.62
CA GLU A 496 7.53 -48.56 -0.77
C GLU A 496 7.00 -47.26 -1.37
N GLU A 497 6.24 -46.49 -0.60
CA GLU A 497 5.73 -45.17 -1.00
C GLU A 497 6.87 -44.16 -1.27
N LYS A 498 7.88 -44.11 -0.38
CA LYS A 498 9.08 -43.27 -0.56
C LYS A 498 9.85 -43.62 -1.83
N VAL A 499 10.00 -44.91 -2.12
CA VAL A 499 10.65 -45.42 -3.36
C VAL A 499 9.84 -45.01 -4.60
N ALA A 500 8.52 -45.17 -4.56
CA ALA A 500 7.64 -44.76 -5.66
C ALA A 500 7.72 -43.24 -5.90
N ALA A 501 7.70 -42.44 -4.84
CA ALA A 501 7.83 -40.98 -4.92
C ALA A 501 9.16 -40.56 -5.58
N LEU A 502 10.29 -41.15 -5.18
CA LEU A 502 11.59 -40.86 -5.81
C LEU A 502 11.62 -41.25 -7.29
N GLY A 503 11.00 -42.37 -7.67
CA GLY A 503 10.86 -42.77 -9.07
C GLY A 503 10.03 -41.76 -9.90
N ILE A 504 8.97 -41.19 -9.32
CA ILE A 504 8.18 -40.12 -9.96
C ILE A 504 9.04 -38.86 -10.09
N LEU A 505 9.73 -38.45 -9.02
CA LEU A 505 10.61 -37.28 -9.01
C LEU A 505 11.72 -37.41 -10.05
N GLU A 506 12.29 -38.60 -10.25
CA GLU A 506 13.31 -38.90 -11.26
C GLU A 506 12.80 -38.68 -12.69
N ARG A 507 11.64 -39.25 -13.02
CA ARG A 507 11.10 -39.26 -14.38
C ARG A 507 10.47 -37.94 -14.79
N SER A 508 10.04 -37.13 -13.82
CA SER A 508 9.24 -35.93 -14.10
C SER A 508 10.10 -34.66 -14.14
N ARG A 509 9.84 -33.77 -15.12
CA ARG A 509 10.42 -32.41 -15.15
C ARG A 509 9.64 -31.42 -14.29
N ILE A 510 8.40 -31.74 -13.97
CA ILE A 510 7.65 -31.06 -12.92
C ILE A 510 7.08 -32.09 -11.96
N ALA A 511 7.23 -31.86 -10.67
CA ALA A 511 6.65 -32.72 -9.65
C ALA A 511 6.26 -31.92 -8.42
N ILE A 512 5.28 -32.44 -7.68
CA ILE A 512 4.82 -31.86 -6.44
C ILE A 512 4.98 -32.88 -5.33
N LEU A 513 5.57 -32.47 -4.21
CA LEU A 513 5.75 -33.27 -3.01
C LEU A 513 4.89 -32.67 -1.88
N THR A 514 3.68 -33.22 -1.69
CA THR A 514 2.66 -32.79 -0.73
C THR A 514 2.52 -33.65 0.54
N GLY A 515 2.75 -33.12 1.74
CA GLY A 515 2.44 -33.90 2.95
C GLY A 515 2.57 -33.10 4.23
N ALA A 516 2.03 -33.62 5.34
CA ALA A 516 2.04 -32.94 6.64
C ALA A 516 3.47 -32.69 7.19
N ALA A 517 3.58 -31.85 8.21
CA ALA A 517 4.84 -31.66 8.92
C ALA A 517 5.33 -32.99 9.51
N GLY A 518 6.62 -33.33 9.31
CA GLY A 518 7.21 -34.55 9.87
C GLY A 518 7.14 -35.80 8.98
N THR A 519 6.52 -35.75 7.79
CA THR A 519 6.39 -36.91 6.88
C THR A 519 7.66 -37.28 6.09
N GLY A 520 8.81 -36.68 6.41
CA GLY A 520 10.10 -37.02 5.78
C GLY A 520 10.33 -36.41 4.38
N LYS A 521 9.53 -35.42 3.95
CA LYS A 521 9.70 -34.71 2.66
C LYS A 521 11.13 -34.26 2.40
N THR A 522 11.73 -33.54 3.36
CA THR A 522 13.08 -33.01 3.18
C THR A 522 14.14 -34.10 3.11
N THR A 523 13.93 -35.24 3.77
CA THR A 523 14.80 -36.41 3.68
C THR A 523 14.73 -37.04 2.28
N LEU A 524 13.53 -37.17 1.71
CA LEU A 524 13.36 -37.60 0.31
C LEU A 524 14.07 -36.66 -0.67
N LEU A 525 13.91 -35.35 -0.48
CA LEU A 525 14.60 -34.35 -1.29
C LEU A 525 16.13 -34.51 -1.18
N LYS A 526 16.66 -34.71 0.04
CA LYS A 526 18.09 -34.95 0.27
C LYS A 526 18.61 -36.18 -0.50
N ILE A 527 17.86 -37.28 -0.51
CA ILE A 527 18.21 -38.48 -1.29
C ILE A 527 18.26 -38.16 -2.79
N LEU A 528 17.22 -37.50 -3.32
CA LEU A 528 17.12 -37.15 -4.74
C LEU A 528 18.24 -36.21 -5.20
N ILE A 529 18.43 -35.09 -4.50
CA ILE A 529 19.45 -34.09 -4.85
C ILE A 529 20.88 -34.59 -4.60
N GLY A 530 21.03 -35.71 -3.89
CA GLY A 530 22.29 -36.43 -3.74
C GLY A 530 22.72 -37.19 -5.00
N GLN A 531 21.89 -37.24 -6.06
CA GLN A 531 22.17 -37.99 -7.29
C GLN A 531 22.38 -37.04 -8.50
N PRO A 532 23.61 -36.54 -8.75
CA PRO A 532 23.91 -35.60 -9.84
C PRO A 532 23.49 -36.10 -11.23
N ASP A 533 23.50 -37.41 -11.46
CA ASP A 533 23.08 -38.00 -12.73
C ASP A 533 21.56 -37.85 -12.98
N VAL A 534 20.77 -37.60 -11.93
CA VAL A 534 19.32 -37.39 -12.00
C VAL A 534 18.94 -35.92 -12.05
N VAL A 535 19.52 -35.11 -11.17
CA VAL A 535 19.13 -33.70 -10.95
C VAL A 535 20.06 -32.70 -11.64
N GLY A 536 21.18 -33.16 -12.19
CA GLY A 536 22.24 -32.32 -12.72
C GLY A 536 23.11 -31.69 -11.62
N ARG A 537 23.98 -30.76 -12.01
CA ARG A 537 24.97 -30.14 -11.12
C ARG A 537 24.49 -28.81 -10.51
N ASP A 538 23.63 -28.09 -11.22
CA ASP A 538 23.20 -26.75 -10.86
C ASP A 538 21.85 -26.80 -10.16
N ILE A 539 21.89 -27.13 -8.87
CA ILE A 539 20.71 -27.28 -8.01
C ILE A 539 20.44 -25.96 -7.29
N LEU A 540 19.22 -25.46 -7.43
CA LEU A 540 18.72 -24.28 -6.74
C LEU A 540 17.66 -24.69 -5.72
N LEU A 541 17.88 -24.34 -4.45
CA LEU A 541 16.92 -24.57 -3.37
C LEU A 541 16.34 -23.21 -2.93
N LEU A 542 15.02 -23.09 -2.95
CA LEU A 542 14.31 -21.86 -2.62
C LEU A 542 13.31 -22.10 -1.49
N ALA A 543 13.11 -21.06 -0.69
CA ALA A 543 12.02 -20.98 0.27
C ALA A 543 11.51 -19.52 0.36
N PRO A 544 10.23 -19.28 0.69
CA PRO A 544 9.67 -17.93 0.75
C PRO A 544 10.24 -17.10 1.92
N THR A 545 10.51 -17.73 3.07
CA THR A 545 10.96 -17.03 4.28
C THR A 545 12.41 -17.32 4.63
N GLY A 546 13.08 -16.37 5.32
CA GLY A 546 14.45 -16.54 5.77
C GLY A 546 14.64 -17.73 6.72
N LYS A 547 13.65 -18.01 7.58
CA LYS A 547 13.66 -19.16 8.51
C LYS A 547 13.54 -20.48 7.76
N ALA A 548 12.61 -20.57 6.80
CA ALA A 548 12.43 -21.76 5.97
C ALA A 548 13.69 -22.03 5.11
N ARG A 549 14.30 -20.99 4.54
CA ARG A 549 15.58 -21.08 3.80
C ARG A 549 16.70 -21.71 4.65
N VAL A 550 16.90 -21.23 5.87
CA VAL A 550 17.95 -21.78 6.78
C VAL A 550 17.70 -23.25 7.06
N ARG A 551 16.45 -23.61 7.39
CA ARG A 551 16.05 -24.99 7.68
C ARG A 551 16.26 -25.90 6.46
N LEU A 552 15.81 -25.47 5.28
CA LEU A 552 15.95 -26.22 4.04
C LEU A 552 17.43 -26.48 3.73
N GLY A 553 18.29 -25.45 3.85
CA GLY A 553 19.72 -25.59 3.59
C GLY A 553 20.44 -26.52 4.56
N GLN A 554 20.05 -26.53 5.84
CA GLN A 554 20.58 -27.46 6.84
C GLN A 554 20.13 -28.91 6.58
N GLN A 555 18.84 -29.12 6.34
CA GLN A 555 18.27 -30.46 6.14
C GLN A 555 18.74 -31.12 4.84
N THR A 556 19.01 -30.31 3.80
CA THR A 556 19.58 -30.78 2.52
C THR A 556 21.11 -30.82 2.52
N SER A 557 21.77 -30.33 3.59
CA SER A 557 23.23 -30.17 3.68
C SER A 557 23.84 -29.33 2.54
N ARG A 558 23.09 -28.34 2.03
CA ARG A 558 23.45 -27.48 0.89
C ARG A 558 23.14 -25.98 1.15
N PRO A 559 23.64 -25.38 2.25
CA PRO A 559 23.30 -24.00 2.61
C PRO A 559 23.71 -22.96 1.57
N GLU A 560 24.81 -23.18 0.84
CA GLU A 560 25.31 -22.26 -0.19
C GLU A 560 24.44 -22.22 -1.46
N GLN A 561 23.67 -23.29 -1.70
CA GLN A 561 22.73 -23.41 -2.83
C GLN A 561 21.29 -23.03 -2.44
N THR A 562 21.09 -22.58 -1.20
CA THR A 562 19.76 -22.29 -0.64
C THR A 562 19.56 -20.80 -0.41
N ARG A 563 18.59 -20.21 -1.13
CA ARG A 563 18.28 -18.77 -1.11
C ARG A 563 16.81 -18.53 -0.79
N THR A 564 16.46 -17.32 -0.33
CA THR A 564 15.03 -16.96 -0.36
C THR A 564 14.60 -16.70 -1.79
N LEU A 565 13.31 -16.84 -2.07
CA LEU A 565 12.76 -16.52 -3.39
C LEU A 565 13.09 -15.08 -3.81
N ALA A 566 12.88 -14.11 -2.91
CA ALA A 566 13.18 -12.71 -3.15
C ALA A 566 14.67 -12.45 -3.45
N GLN A 567 15.59 -13.10 -2.70
CA GLN A 567 17.03 -12.98 -2.95
C GLN A 567 17.41 -13.43 -4.37
N PHE A 568 16.90 -14.60 -4.77
CA PHE A 568 17.16 -15.16 -6.09
C PHE A 568 16.57 -14.26 -7.19
N LEU A 569 15.32 -13.84 -7.07
CA LEU A 569 14.65 -13.03 -8.09
C LEU A 569 15.21 -11.61 -8.21
N ASN A 570 15.73 -11.05 -7.12
CA ASN A 570 16.42 -9.75 -7.15
C ASN A 570 17.65 -9.76 -8.07
N GLU A 571 18.37 -10.89 -8.16
CA GLU A 571 19.55 -11.03 -9.05
C GLU A 571 19.19 -10.91 -10.54
N PHE A 572 17.92 -11.13 -10.89
CA PHE A 572 17.40 -11.04 -12.25
C PHE A 572 16.53 -9.81 -12.49
N GLY A 573 16.46 -8.87 -11.54
CA GLY A 573 15.57 -7.71 -11.63
C GLY A 573 14.09 -8.12 -11.68
N ARG A 574 13.73 -9.19 -10.96
CA ARG A 574 12.35 -9.72 -10.85
C ARG A 574 11.74 -9.57 -9.47
N TYR A 575 12.42 -8.83 -8.59
CA TYR A 575 11.93 -8.42 -7.29
C TYR A 575 12.33 -6.97 -7.05
N ASP A 576 11.37 -6.13 -6.70
CA ASP A 576 11.61 -4.75 -6.33
C ASP A 576 11.64 -4.63 -4.79
N GLY A 577 12.81 -4.31 -4.25
CA GLY A 577 13.00 -4.17 -2.81
C GLY A 577 12.31 -2.96 -2.19
N ALA A 578 11.99 -1.93 -2.98
CA ALA A 578 11.32 -0.72 -2.50
C ALA A 578 9.81 -0.95 -2.32
N THR A 579 9.18 -1.63 -3.26
CA THR A 579 7.73 -1.92 -3.23
C THR A 579 7.41 -3.31 -2.67
N GLY A 580 8.39 -4.20 -2.56
CA GLY A 580 8.20 -5.61 -2.20
C GLY A 580 7.54 -6.45 -3.30
N ARG A 581 7.39 -5.90 -4.51
CA ARG A 581 6.66 -6.54 -5.61
C ARG A 581 7.53 -7.50 -6.41
N TYR A 582 6.88 -8.53 -6.93
CA TYR A 582 7.47 -9.50 -7.85
C TYR A 582 7.11 -9.11 -9.28
N LEU A 583 8.11 -9.02 -10.14
CA LEU A 583 7.94 -8.55 -11.52
C LEU A 583 7.91 -9.74 -12.46
N VAL A 584 6.87 -9.83 -13.28
CA VAL A 584 6.68 -10.91 -14.25
C VAL A 584 7.19 -10.46 -15.62
N SER A 585 7.77 -11.38 -16.38
CA SER A 585 8.21 -11.15 -17.75
C SER A 585 7.92 -12.38 -18.60
N GLU A 586 7.43 -12.17 -19.81
CA GLU A 586 7.26 -13.25 -20.79
C GLU A 586 8.59 -13.67 -21.43
N VAL A 587 9.57 -12.74 -21.44
CA VAL A 587 10.94 -12.99 -21.89
C VAL A 587 11.73 -13.59 -20.72
N GLY A 588 12.27 -14.80 -20.91
CA GLY A 588 12.76 -15.63 -19.81
C GLY A 588 13.83 -16.66 -20.16
N ASP A 589 13.96 -17.69 -19.30
CA ASP A 589 14.96 -18.78 -19.33
C ASP A 589 16.42 -18.31 -19.09
N THR A 590 16.62 -17.36 -18.19
CA THR A 590 17.92 -16.71 -17.95
C THR A 590 18.80 -17.38 -16.90
N ALA A 591 18.21 -18.13 -15.95
CA ALA A 591 18.99 -18.78 -14.90
C ALA A 591 19.73 -20.02 -15.41
N SER A 592 20.98 -20.21 -14.97
CA SER A 592 21.73 -21.44 -15.24
C SER A 592 21.46 -22.48 -14.15
N VAL A 593 20.33 -23.19 -14.26
CA VAL A 593 19.92 -24.22 -13.29
C VAL A 593 19.44 -25.49 -13.98
N THR A 594 19.76 -26.65 -13.41
CA THR A 594 19.27 -27.96 -13.89
C THR A 594 18.08 -28.45 -13.10
N THR A 595 18.03 -28.15 -11.80
CA THR A 595 16.91 -28.48 -10.90
C THR A 595 16.65 -27.33 -9.94
N CYS A 596 15.39 -26.90 -9.85
CA CYS A 596 14.90 -25.96 -8.85
C CYS A 596 13.92 -26.69 -7.91
N VAL A 597 14.17 -26.59 -6.60
CA VAL A 597 13.26 -27.05 -5.56
C VAL A 597 12.77 -25.83 -4.80
N VAL A 598 11.46 -25.73 -4.61
CA VAL A 598 10.85 -24.67 -3.84
C VAL A 598 10.10 -25.30 -2.66
N ASP A 599 10.50 -24.95 -1.44
CA ASP A 599 9.86 -25.41 -0.21
C ASP A 599 8.86 -24.38 0.32
N GLU A 600 7.88 -24.83 1.10
CA GLU A 600 6.74 -24.03 1.58
C GLU A 600 5.96 -23.32 0.44
N CYS A 601 5.72 -24.04 -0.67
CA CYS A 601 5.04 -23.50 -1.84
C CYS A 601 3.58 -23.07 -1.61
N SER A 602 2.94 -23.57 -0.56
CA SER A 602 1.60 -23.14 -0.13
C SER A 602 1.53 -21.64 0.16
N MET A 603 2.66 -21.01 0.49
CA MET A 603 2.75 -19.58 0.78
C MET A 603 2.98 -18.71 -0.47
N LEU A 604 3.16 -19.30 -1.66
CA LEU A 604 3.52 -18.54 -2.86
C LEU A 604 2.31 -17.92 -3.55
N THR A 605 2.37 -16.61 -3.77
CA THR A 605 1.38 -15.87 -4.58
C THR A 605 1.54 -16.15 -6.08
N GLU A 606 0.56 -15.73 -6.88
CA GLU A 606 0.59 -15.91 -8.33
C GLU A 606 1.77 -15.17 -8.99
N GLU A 607 2.00 -13.90 -8.65
CA GLU A 607 3.16 -13.14 -9.14
C GLU A 607 4.49 -13.78 -8.72
N GLN A 608 4.60 -14.32 -7.50
CA GLN A 608 5.82 -15.00 -7.04
C GLN A 608 6.15 -16.24 -7.88
N MET A 609 5.13 -17.08 -8.13
CA MET A 609 5.29 -18.28 -8.96
C MET A 609 5.58 -17.90 -10.42
N ALA A 610 4.91 -16.87 -10.96
CA ALA A 610 5.12 -16.39 -12.31
C ALA A 610 6.51 -15.77 -12.51
N SER A 611 6.98 -14.94 -11.56
CA SER A 611 8.34 -14.38 -11.59
C SER A 611 9.40 -15.48 -11.52
N LEU A 612 9.20 -16.51 -10.68
CA LEU A 612 10.08 -17.68 -10.67
C LEU A 612 10.09 -18.39 -12.03
N CYS A 613 8.91 -18.68 -12.58
CA CYS A 613 8.78 -19.32 -13.88
C CYS A 613 9.50 -18.50 -14.96
N SER A 614 9.35 -17.17 -14.98
CA SER A 614 9.98 -16.29 -15.97
C SER A 614 11.51 -16.39 -16.01
N VAL A 615 12.16 -16.74 -14.90
CA VAL A 615 13.62 -16.83 -14.82
C VAL A 615 14.13 -18.26 -15.07
N LEU A 616 13.34 -19.28 -14.71
CA LEU A 616 13.74 -20.68 -14.77
C LEU A 616 13.66 -21.27 -16.18
N PRO A 617 14.75 -21.86 -16.72
CA PRO A 617 14.72 -22.58 -17.98
C PRO A 617 13.62 -23.63 -18.00
N LYS A 618 12.78 -23.64 -19.05
CA LYS A 618 11.74 -24.67 -19.24
C LYS A 618 12.29 -26.11 -19.24
N SER A 619 13.56 -26.29 -19.57
CA SER A 619 14.27 -27.59 -19.52
C SER A 619 14.66 -28.01 -18.10
N ALA A 620 14.77 -27.08 -17.14
CA ALA A 620 15.12 -27.36 -15.76
C ALA A 620 13.97 -28.09 -15.05
N ARG A 621 14.33 -29.04 -14.18
CA ARG A 621 13.34 -29.70 -13.31
C ARG A 621 12.81 -28.70 -12.28
N LEU A 622 11.51 -28.67 -12.07
CA LEU A 622 10.84 -27.89 -11.03
C LEU A 622 10.16 -28.83 -10.04
N ILE A 623 10.55 -28.78 -8.77
CA ILE A 623 9.97 -29.56 -7.69
C ILE A 623 9.32 -28.60 -6.71
N LEU A 624 8.00 -28.66 -6.58
CA LEU A 624 7.23 -27.85 -5.65
C LEU A 624 6.94 -28.67 -4.40
N VAL A 625 7.29 -28.14 -3.23
CA VAL A 625 7.17 -28.85 -1.94
C VAL A 625 6.33 -27.99 -1.02
N GLY A 626 5.35 -28.60 -0.36
CA GLY A 626 4.45 -27.87 0.53
C GLY A 626 3.32 -28.75 1.03
N ASP A 627 2.33 -28.11 1.64
CA ASP A 627 1.12 -28.77 2.11
C ASP A 627 -0.10 -27.92 1.70
N PRO A 628 -1.00 -28.45 0.85
CA PRO A 628 -2.17 -27.68 0.39
C PRO A 628 -3.19 -27.39 1.50
N GLN A 629 -3.07 -28.02 2.66
CA GLN A 629 -3.94 -27.77 3.83
C GLN A 629 -3.39 -26.69 4.77
N GLN A 630 -2.18 -26.17 4.52
CA GLN A 630 -1.66 -25.02 5.27
C GLN A 630 -2.34 -23.71 4.87
N LEU A 631 -2.02 -22.63 5.61
CA LEU A 631 -2.52 -21.29 5.33
C LEU A 631 -2.20 -20.88 3.87
N PRO A 632 -3.14 -20.18 3.21
CA PRO A 632 -2.92 -19.65 1.87
C PRO A 632 -1.84 -18.56 1.86
N PRO A 633 -1.37 -18.15 0.66
CA PRO A 633 -0.47 -17.02 0.52
C PRO A 633 -1.05 -15.73 1.12
N ILE A 634 -0.16 -14.89 1.64
CA ILE A 634 -0.51 -13.50 1.96
C ILE A 634 -0.32 -12.70 0.66
N GLY A 635 -1.42 -12.46 -0.04
CA GLY A 635 -1.47 -11.78 -1.35
C GLY A 635 -2.24 -12.57 -2.40
N ALA A 636 -2.25 -12.06 -3.63
CA ALA A 636 -3.14 -12.54 -4.69
C ALA A 636 -2.80 -13.96 -5.21
N GLY A 637 -3.82 -14.81 -5.29
CA GLY A 637 -3.78 -16.11 -5.97
C GLY A 637 -3.19 -17.26 -5.13
N ARG A 638 -3.45 -18.49 -5.58
CA ARG A 638 -3.04 -19.73 -4.91
C ARG A 638 -2.46 -20.78 -5.88
N PRO A 639 -1.43 -20.42 -6.67
CA PRO A 639 -0.95 -21.24 -7.78
C PRO A 639 -0.56 -22.67 -7.38
N PHE A 640 -0.03 -22.89 -6.18
CA PHE A 640 0.32 -24.24 -5.72
C PHE A 640 -0.88 -25.20 -5.73
N VAL A 641 -2.02 -24.78 -5.18
CA VAL A 641 -3.25 -25.59 -5.12
C VAL A 641 -3.82 -25.79 -6.52
N ASP A 642 -3.80 -24.75 -7.35
CA ASP A 642 -4.35 -24.82 -8.70
C ASP A 642 -3.51 -25.72 -9.63
N ILE A 643 -2.17 -25.70 -9.49
CA ILE A 643 -1.28 -26.64 -10.19
C ILE A 643 -1.54 -28.08 -9.71
N ILE A 644 -1.71 -28.33 -8.40
CA ILE A 644 -2.07 -29.67 -7.89
C ILE A 644 -3.34 -30.17 -8.59
N LYS A 645 -4.42 -29.39 -8.57
CA LYS A 645 -5.69 -29.74 -9.23
C LYS A 645 -5.52 -30.00 -10.73
N HIS A 646 -4.71 -29.18 -11.41
CA HIS A 646 -4.43 -29.36 -12.83
C HIS A 646 -3.69 -30.68 -13.13
N LEU A 647 -2.77 -31.09 -12.25
CA LEU A 647 -2.00 -32.33 -12.38
C LEU A 647 -2.78 -33.57 -11.95
N GLU A 648 -3.69 -33.47 -10.97
CA GLU A 648 -4.56 -34.58 -10.54
C GLU A 648 -5.39 -35.14 -11.69
N GLY A 649 -5.85 -34.29 -12.62
CA GLY A 649 -6.54 -34.72 -13.84
C GLY A 649 -5.65 -35.46 -14.85
N ARG A 650 -4.33 -35.53 -14.64
CA ARG A 650 -3.33 -36.03 -15.61
C ARG A 650 -2.35 -37.06 -15.04
N MET A 651 -2.35 -37.35 -13.74
CA MET A 651 -1.42 -38.30 -13.11
C MET A 651 -2.10 -39.55 -12.54
N VAL A 652 -1.49 -40.69 -12.87
CA VAL A 652 -1.67 -41.99 -12.21
C VAL A 652 -0.97 -41.93 -10.85
N THR A 653 -1.72 -42.23 -9.78
CA THR A 653 -1.32 -42.39 -8.36
C THR A 653 -0.87 -41.13 -7.60
N ALA A 654 -1.73 -40.70 -6.68
CA ALA A 654 -1.48 -39.64 -5.70
C ALA A 654 -0.65 -40.16 -4.52
N TRP A 655 0.35 -39.38 -4.11
CA TRP A 655 0.99 -39.50 -2.80
C TRP A 655 0.03 -38.91 -1.75
N ARG A 656 -0.45 -39.73 -0.82
CA ARG A 656 -1.23 -39.30 0.36
C ARG A 656 -0.58 -39.94 1.57
N ALA A 657 0.39 -39.24 2.15
CA ALA A 657 0.94 -39.56 3.47
C ALA A 657 -0.05 -39.22 4.58
#